data_AF-A0A9D9WYY1-F1
#
_entry.id   AF-A0A9D9WYY1-F1
#
_cell.length_a   1.000
_cell.length_b   1.000
_cell.length_c   1.000
_cell.angle_alpha   90.00
_cell.angle_beta   90.00
_cell.angle_gamma   90.00
#
_symmetry.space_group_name_H-M   'P 1'
#
loop_
_entity.id
_entity.type
_entity.pdbx_description
1 polymer ?
#
loop_
_entity_poly.entity_id
_entity_poly.type
_entity_poly.pdbx_seq_one_letter_code
_entity_poly.pdbx_strand_id
1 'polypeptide(L)'
;MNSIKQTEPIRTSGHTRPGVIPFACSMALLLAILTILTGAATAQNKYERMRIDKVDITFNETDINPPAAENYRGIIKEIIGATYSTAKIHDSIQAVYKTKKVSLVQVSAELNNTGGVDLTYLIRLKPLVQKVSILLDDAAKRLVTEQELLFKLNLLEPGTAITEQSLSNNADQILDYLREHGFYRSEVTFEQKPIAGSNAVDVVFKVSPNAQTKIAAFVVRIDGLAEPIPQKEIKLQPGSRFTREKLTNDIASIRNYLRKKDFAAPELDDPKVSYDSDADTISIELDGKVGPVVKVSVESEKLKVGDSTLNRLLPIKREGTLDFAAIVEGERRLENYFQEKGYFFADVSPVCSVDPPLNLDGTAVPNNTEFVCSSLGSSDLRGRTVNVIYRLNENRRLRLVSLRIRGTDRLPIEEIRTVFESQEANALGIIPVLGYGRGFTSLNILERDAATIRSLMNELGYRDAQVRVNQGVSPNGEDLIITFQVDEGAPTMVASVNIVGNNAISSDELKRELPKLAGLTYSRARVRNAVRKISEIYSNAGFYDARITSAIIDSPAVVGETKHEIKVELRVETEGRRVVINRVLVSGNKKTKSGAILKAATLKPGAFLRAADVYGSELSLYSTDAFDRVVIKPEPAGDTPAGDKAVDVLINVNEQPPRLLTYGGGYSTDLGLNGFFDIRHVNLLGNLWQGGARVRWSQFQQIVQFDFINPRFFRDGEKRFAPLTFSAEYQRDATVTRFFRSAFDKGTFGIVQRIDADGNPIDVLGGPAGSPTINRLLLTAETSRTLSRKKRSILFARYRFEDVRLSNIDSLLIKDLLEPDKRVRISGFGFTYVRDTRENCSVKFTLLDLIAKGELGDPCRYNASDPTRGSYITAEYNISLPLLGANIGFQKFQASYNIYYTFPWLKNTTLAGRAILGLATVFSSGDRFQSAQFPGLEGILPISERFFAGGSNTLRGFDFEEAGPRVVIVPQGTYLNSAGNQVYLDPFTIPFGGNALAVINLEARIPISKSVRVVPFYDGGNVFARIGDIFNPPDVPPNDVFRRNLRALWSHTAGIGLRLKTPVGGEFGIDYGRLLNPPRFLIPQTTGPNATYQLRQDQIHFRFSQAF
;
A
#
# COMPACT_ATOMS: atom_id res chain seq x y z
N MET A 1 -38.03 -34.05 16.86
CA MET A 1 -38.73 -34.81 17.92
C MET A 1 -38.25 -34.31 19.28
N ASN A 2 -39.08 -34.39 20.32
CA ASN A 2 -38.84 -34.25 21.79
C ASN A 2 -37.75 -33.24 22.25
N SER A 3 -38.00 -32.12 22.94
CA SER A 3 -38.91 -31.79 24.07
C SER A 3 -38.45 -32.29 25.46
N ILE A 4 -38.77 -31.50 26.51
CA ILE A 4 -38.61 -31.76 27.98
C ILE A 4 -37.18 -31.50 28.55
N LYS A 5 -36.92 -30.84 29.70
CA LYS A 5 -37.64 -29.85 30.57
C LYS A 5 -36.66 -29.16 31.56
N GLN A 6 -37.15 -28.09 32.21
CA GLN A 6 -36.98 -27.55 33.61
C GLN A 6 -36.08 -28.36 34.60
N THR A 7 -35.43 -27.81 35.67
CA THR A 7 -35.93 -26.85 36.70
C THR A 7 -34.86 -26.03 37.47
N GLU A 8 -35.33 -24.96 38.12
CA GLU A 8 -34.90 -24.23 39.36
C GLU A 8 -34.74 -25.12 40.64
N PRO A 9 -34.53 -24.62 41.91
CA PRO A 9 -34.10 -23.30 42.47
C PRO A 9 -33.08 -23.41 43.67
N ILE A 10 -32.86 -22.31 44.45
CA ILE A 10 -32.52 -22.15 45.93
C ILE A 10 -31.80 -20.77 46.14
N ARG A 11 -32.06 -19.81 47.07
CA ARG A 11 -32.46 -19.67 48.52
C ARG A 11 -31.27 -19.75 49.52
N THR A 12 -31.16 -19.11 50.70
CA THR A 12 -31.81 -18.04 51.55
C THR A 12 -30.92 -17.80 52.80
N SER A 13 -30.89 -16.73 53.64
CA SER A 13 -31.29 -15.29 53.58
C SER A 13 -31.03 -14.58 54.96
N GLY A 14 -30.55 -13.33 55.01
CA GLY A 14 -30.41 -12.49 56.25
C GLY A 14 -29.81 -11.10 55.95
N HIS A 15 -30.28 -9.94 56.47
CA HIS A 15 -30.33 -9.41 57.86
C HIS A 15 -29.06 -8.60 58.24
N THR A 16 -29.07 -7.42 58.89
CA THR A 16 -30.09 -6.66 59.70
C THR A 16 -30.12 -5.11 59.45
N ARG A 17 -31.04 -4.40 60.14
CA ARG A 17 -31.31 -2.92 60.24
C ARG A 17 -30.42 -2.22 61.33
N PRO A 18 -30.61 -0.96 61.85
CA PRO A 18 -31.69 0.07 61.67
C PRO A 18 -31.32 1.60 61.71
N GLY A 19 -32.34 2.48 61.61
CA GLY A 19 -32.32 3.89 62.08
C GLY A 19 -33.41 4.82 61.49
N VAL A 20 -34.40 5.30 62.28
CA VAL A 20 -35.51 6.20 61.86
C VAL A 20 -36.12 6.99 63.05
N ILE A 21 -36.37 8.32 62.92
CA ILE A 21 -37.34 9.12 63.73
C ILE A 21 -37.92 10.32 62.87
N PRO A 22 -38.93 11.14 63.28
CA PRO A 22 -40.23 11.13 62.57
C PRO A 22 -40.85 12.54 62.22
N PHE A 23 -42.20 12.60 62.16
CA PHE A 23 -43.13 13.70 61.76
C PHE A 23 -43.44 13.81 60.25
N ALA A 24 -44.71 13.91 59.79
CA ALA A 24 -45.99 13.71 60.48
C ALA A 24 -47.19 13.48 59.52
N CYS A 25 -48.34 13.13 60.13
CA CYS A 25 -49.74 13.28 59.65
C CYS A 25 -50.42 12.13 58.86
N SER A 26 -51.63 11.78 59.33
CA SER A 26 -52.73 11.05 58.66
C SER A 26 -52.44 9.70 57.96
N MET A 27 -52.58 8.60 58.72
CA MET A 27 -52.99 7.29 58.18
C MET A 27 -54.35 6.90 58.76
N ALA A 28 -55.41 6.91 57.93
CA ALA A 28 -56.78 6.71 58.39
C ALA A 28 -57.73 6.11 57.33
N LEU A 29 -57.28 5.11 56.55
CA LEU A 29 -58.20 4.27 55.76
C LEU A 29 -57.59 2.88 55.46
N LEU A 30 -57.65 1.96 56.43
CA LEU A 30 -57.21 0.57 56.25
C LEU A 30 -58.04 -0.42 57.11
N LEU A 31 -59.35 -0.15 57.20
CA LEU A 31 -60.38 -1.10 57.62
C LEU A 31 -61.60 -0.88 56.70
N ALA A 32 -62.17 -1.97 56.18
CA ALA A 32 -62.86 -2.02 54.88
C ALA A 32 -61.91 -1.64 53.71
N ILE A 33 -61.97 -2.25 52.53
CA ILE A 33 -63.06 -3.04 51.93
C ILE A 33 -62.53 -4.43 51.53
N LEU A 34 -62.85 -5.45 52.34
CA LEU A 34 -62.82 -6.88 51.94
C LEU A 34 -64.23 -7.45 52.14
N THR A 35 -65.20 -6.80 51.51
CA THR A 35 -66.65 -7.08 51.59
C THR A 35 -67.32 -6.21 50.54
N ILE A 36 -68.34 -6.70 49.82
CA ILE A 36 -69.03 -5.98 48.73
C ILE A 36 -68.10 -5.71 47.51
N LEU A 37 -68.15 -6.43 46.39
CA LEU A 37 -68.93 -7.62 45.98
C LEU A 37 -70.47 -7.50 45.94
N THR A 38 -70.98 -6.31 45.64
CA THR A 38 -72.27 -6.07 44.94
C THR A 38 -72.28 -4.64 44.40
N GLY A 39 -72.87 -4.39 43.23
CA GLY A 39 -73.29 -3.02 42.85
C GLY A 39 -72.36 -2.20 41.94
N ALA A 40 -71.63 -2.82 41.01
CA ALA A 40 -71.10 -2.12 39.84
C ALA A 40 -71.73 -2.72 38.57
N ALA A 41 -72.88 -2.17 38.16
CA ALA A 41 -73.51 -2.55 36.89
C ALA A 41 -72.58 -2.20 35.72
N THR A 42 -72.71 -2.94 34.61
CA THR A 42 -72.02 -2.58 33.36
C THR A 42 -72.55 -1.24 32.86
N ALA A 43 -71.86 -0.16 33.20
CA ALA A 43 -71.94 1.09 32.48
C ALA A 43 -71.40 0.81 31.07
N GLN A 44 -72.29 0.39 30.16
CA GLN A 44 -71.98 0.40 28.74
C GLN A 44 -71.49 1.80 28.42
N ASN A 45 -70.29 1.87 27.82
CA ASN A 45 -69.78 3.12 27.28
C ASN A 45 -70.89 3.75 26.43
N LYS A 46 -71.25 5.02 26.67
CA LYS A 46 -72.46 5.64 26.11
C LYS A 46 -72.53 5.67 24.58
N TYR A 47 -71.44 5.30 23.92
CA TYR A 47 -71.25 5.20 22.48
C TYR A 47 -71.26 3.75 21.94
N GLU A 48 -71.26 2.74 22.82
CA GLU A 48 -71.18 1.32 22.46
C GLU A 48 -72.36 0.90 21.56
N ARG A 49 -72.07 0.26 20.42
CA ARG A 49 -72.99 -0.10 19.31
C ARG A 49 -73.47 1.05 18.42
N MET A 50 -73.20 2.32 18.73
CA MET A 50 -73.51 3.45 17.83
C MET A 50 -72.57 3.43 16.62
N ARG A 51 -72.96 4.06 15.50
CA ARG A 51 -72.14 4.12 14.29
C ARG A 51 -71.05 5.19 14.42
N ILE A 52 -69.82 4.88 14.02
CA ILE A 52 -68.75 5.88 13.86
C ILE A 52 -68.93 6.53 12.49
N ASP A 53 -69.32 7.80 12.45
CA ASP A 53 -69.51 8.52 11.18
C ASP A 53 -68.27 9.30 10.76
N LYS A 54 -67.53 9.85 11.73
CA LYS A 54 -66.35 10.69 11.49
C LYS A 54 -65.17 10.26 12.35
N VAL A 55 -63.97 10.37 11.79
CA VAL A 55 -62.70 10.33 12.54
C VAL A 55 -61.86 11.53 12.11
N ASP A 56 -61.45 12.34 13.07
CA ASP A 56 -60.44 13.38 12.91
C ASP A 56 -59.16 13.03 13.68
N ILE A 57 -58.05 13.57 13.21
CA ILE A 57 -56.71 13.31 13.77
C ILE A 57 -56.04 14.67 13.96
N THR A 58 -55.62 14.93 15.20
CA THR A 58 -54.90 16.13 15.58
C THR A 58 -53.51 15.77 16.07
N PHE A 59 -52.52 16.59 15.73
CA PHE A 59 -51.19 16.53 16.29
C PHE A 59 -51.01 17.75 17.19
N ASN A 60 -50.37 17.57 18.34
CA ASN A 60 -50.13 18.67 19.25
C ASN A 60 -48.96 19.53 18.76
N GLU A 61 -49.05 20.85 18.98
CA GLU A 61 -48.15 21.91 18.48
C GLU A 61 -48.41 22.33 17.00
N THR A 62 -48.96 23.55 16.87
CA THR A 62 -49.13 24.41 15.67
C THR A 62 -49.08 23.76 14.28
N ASP A 63 -50.28 23.44 13.78
CA ASP A 63 -50.71 23.37 12.38
C ASP A 63 -49.93 22.55 11.33
N ILE A 64 -50.66 21.56 10.80
CA ILE A 64 -50.75 21.23 9.37
C ILE A 64 -49.47 20.66 8.73
N ASN A 65 -49.30 19.34 8.89
CA ASN A 65 -48.57 18.50 7.95
C ASN A 65 -49.52 17.43 7.35
N PRO A 66 -50.28 17.74 6.28
CA PRO A 66 -51.34 16.87 5.76
C PRO A 66 -50.89 15.45 5.37
N PRO A 67 -49.72 15.25 4.72
CA PRO A 67 -49.20 13.90 4.44
C PRO A 67 -49.02 13.03 5.69
N ALA A 68 -48.67 13.61 6.85
CA ALA A 68 -48.60 12.85 8.10
C ALA A 68 -50.00 12.41 8.55
N ALA A 69 -50.99 13.31 8.49
CA ALA A 69 -52.38 13.01 8.83
C ALA A 69 -52.98 11.90 7.94
N GLU A 70 -52.73 11.92 6.62
CA GLU A 70 -53.19 10.85 5.72
C GLU A 70 -52.60 9.48 6.05
N ASN A 71 -51.31 9.39 6.39
CA ASN A 71 -50.68 8.13 6.73
C ASN A 71 -51.32 7.46 7.97
N TYR A 72 -51.62 8.22 9.02
CA TYR A 72 -52.33 7.69 10.19
C TYR A 72 -53.84 7.51 9.91
N ARG A 73 -54.46 8.38 9.09
CA ARG A 73 -55.86 8.21 8.64
C ARG A 73 -56.05 6.92 7.84
N GLY A 74 -55.05 6.46 7.09
CA GLY A 74 -55.03 5.16 6.43
C GLY A 74 -55.09 3.99 7.43
N ILE A 75 -54.26 4.03 8.48
CA ILE A 75 -54.22 3.02 9.55
C ILE A 75 -55.54 2.98 10.35
N ILE A 76 -56.17 4.13 10.56
CA ILE A 76 -57.41 4.25 11.36
C ILE A 76 -58.68 4.12 10.47
N LYS A 77 -58.54 3.99 9.14
CA LYS A 77 -59.69 4.04 8.21
C LYS A 77 -60.73 2.95 8.44
N GLU A 78 -60.30 1.77 8.92
CA GLU A 78 -61.14 0.57 9.05
C GLU A 78 -62.26 0.68 10.11
N ILE A 79 -62.22 1.67 11.00
CA ILE A 79 -63.31 1.91 11.97
C ILE A 79 -64.37 2.90 11.47
N ILE A 80 -64.15 3.61 10.36
CA ILE A 80 -65.14 4.57 9.82
C ILE A 80 -66.32 3.80 9.23
N GLY A 81 -67.54 4.14 9.64
CA GLY A 81 -68.77 3.44 9.27
C GLY A 81 -69.05 2.17 10.08
N ALA A 82 -68.12 1.73 10.94
CA ALA A 82 -68.32 0.58 11.82
C ALA A 82 -69.12 0.96 13.07
N THR A 83 -69.70 -0.02 13.76
CA THR A 83 -70.22 0.17 15.11
C THR A 83 -69.05 0.40 16.08
N TYR A 84 -69.11 1.50 16.83
CA TYR A 84 -68.23 1.78 17.95
C TYR A 84 -68.29 0.63 18.96
N SER A 85 -67.12 0.17 19.35
CA SER A 85 -66.96 -0.77 20.46
C SER A 85 -65.62 -0.53 21.12
N THR A 86 -65.59 -0.62 22.44
CA THR A 86 -64.39 -0.31 23.24
C THR A 86 -63.16 -1.17 22.82
N ALA A 87 -63.38 -2.39 22.34
CA ALA A 87 -62.33 -3.25 21.77
C ALA A 87 -61.73 -2.68 20.47
N LYS A 88 -62.55 -2.34 19.46
CA LYS A 88 -62.06 -1.79 18.17
C LYS A 88 -61.28 -0.48 18.34
N ILE A 89 -61.65 0.36 19.32
CA ILE A 89 -60.90 1.58 19.64
C ILE A 89 -59.55 1.23 20.27
N HIS A 90 -59.49 0.20 21.12
CA HIS A 90 -58.21 -0.30 21.62
C HIS A 90 -57.33 -0.83 20.49
N ASP A 91 -57.89 -1.64 19.58
CA ASP A 91 -57.15 -2.21 18.45
C ASP A 91 -56.61 -1.15 17.49
N SER A 92 -57.38 -0.08 17.20
CA SER A 92 -56.90 1.04 16.40
C SER A 92 -55.78 1.83 17.09
N ILE A 93 -55.86 2.04 18.40
CA ILE A 93 -54.80 2.65 19.21
C ILE A 93 -53.53 1.77 19.16
N GLN A 94 -53.67 0.45 19.30
CA GLN A 94 -52.55 -0.49 19.16
C GLN A 94 -51.93 -0.46 17.76
N ALA A 95 -52.74 -0.37 16.70
CA ALA A 95 -52.26 -0.24 15.32
C ALA A 95 -51.44 1.06 15.11
N VAL A 96 -51.86 2.18 15.72
CA VAL A 96 -51.09 3.43 15.71
C VAL A 96 -49.79 3.29 16.51
N TYR A 97 -49.80 2.68 17.69
CA TYR A 97 -48.57 2.42 18.47
C TYR A 97 -47.61 1.43 17.77
N LYS A 98 -48.13 0.47 17.00
CA LYS A 98 -47.35 -0.51 16.21
C LYS A 98 -46.45 0.14 15.15
N THR A 99 -46.72 1.40 14.76
CA THR A 99 -45.82 2.22 13.91
C THR A 99 -44.49 2.57 14.59
N LYS A 100 -44.39 2.42 15.93
CA LYS A 100 -43.27 2.80 16.82
C LYS A 100 -42.93 4.30 16.89
N LYS A 101 -43.42 5.13 15.95
CA LYS A 101 -43.15 6.58 15.81
C LYS A 101 -43.96 7.49 16.74
N VAL A 102 -44.90 6.92 17.50
CA VAL A 102 -45.86 7.64 18.35
C VAL A 102 -45.49 7.48 19.83
N SER A 103 -45.62 8.56 20.60
CA SER A 103 -45.37 8.61 22.06
C SER A 103 -46.67 8.50 22.85
N LEU A 104 -47.71 9.23 22.44
CA LEU A 104 -49.03 9.24 23.06
C LEU A 104 -50.12 9.19 21.99
N VAL A 105 -51.12 8.32 22.19
CA VAL A 105 -52.43 8.38 21.52
C VAL A 105 -53.49 8.61 22.59
N GLN A 106 -54.30 9.65 22.41
CA GLN A 106 -55.55 9.83 23.15
C GLN A 106 -56.71 9.88 22.15
N VAL A 107 -57.85 9.30 22.52
CA VAL A 107 -59.05 9.29 21.67
C VAL A 107 -60.21 9.82 22.49
N SER A 108 -60.78 10.96 22.08
CA SER A 108 -62.09 11.41 22.57
C SER A 108 -63.19 10.98 21.59
N ALA A 109 -64.41 10.90 22.11
CA ALA A 109 -65.59 10.50 21.37
C ALA A 109 -66.76 11.42 21.75
N GLU A 110 -67.44 11.97 20.76
CA GLU A 110 -68.56 12.91 20.92
C GLU A 110 -69.75 12.45 20.06
N LEU A 111 -70.96 12.81 20.48
CA LEU A 111 -72.19 12.43 19.79
C LEU A 111 -72.51 13.47 18.71
N ASN A 112 -72.76 13.04 17.47
CA ASN A 112 -73.13 13.95 16.40
C ASN A 112 -74.66 14.16 16.31
N ASN A 113 -75.08 15.22 15.61
CA ASN A 113 -76.49 15.61 15.48
C ASN A 113 -77.35 14.57 14.72
N THR A 114 -76.74 13.55 14.13
CA THR A 114 -77.41 12.44 13.43
C THR A 114 -77.49 11.14 14.27
N GLY A 115 -77.02 11.16 15.52
CA GLY A 115 -77.09 10.02 16.44
C GLY A 115 -75.95 9.00 16.28
N GLY A 116 -74.94 9.32 15.48
CA GLY A 116 -73.66 8.61 15.44
C GLY A 116 -72.61 9.24 16.33
N VAL A 117 -71.37 8.76 16.18
CA VAL A 117 -70.22 9.11 17.01
C VAL A 117 -69.10 9.63 16.15
N ASP A 118 -68.58 10.79 16.52
CA ASP A 118 -67.40 11.41 15.93
C ASP A 118 -66.21 11.21 16.88
N LEU A 119 -65.06 10.79 16.33
CA LEU A 119 -63.86 10.46 17.11
C LEU A 119 -62.71 11.41 16.80
N THR A 120 -62.04 11.92 17.83
CA THR A 120 -60.84 12.77 17.68
C THR A 120 -59.63 12.06 18.28
N TYR A 121 -58.66 11.71 17.42
CA TYR A 121 -57.39 11.10 17.81
C TYR A 121 -56.33 12.19 17.99
N LEU A 122 -55.97 12.49 19.23
CA LEU A 122 -54.81 13.33 19.54
C LEU A 122 -53.55 12.46 19.58
N ILE A 123 -52.67 12.65 18.59
CA ILE A 123 -51.43 11.89 18.42
C ILE A 123 -50.23 12.79 18.73
N ARG A 124 -49.40 12.39 19.70
CA ARG A 124 -48.06 12.96 19.88
C ARG A 124 -47.04 12.01 19.27
N LEU A 125 -46.16 12.52 18.41
CA LEU A 125 -45.06 11.76 17.86
C LEU A 125 -43.94 11.60 18.92
N LYS A 126 -42.96 10.72 18.65
CA LYS A 126 -41.69 10.70 19.38
C LYS A 126 -40.70 11.61 18.66
N PRO A 127 -39.87 12.39 19.38
CA PRO A 127 -38.81 13.18 18.77
C PRO A 127 -37.85 12.28 17.98
N LEU A 128 -37.47 12.75 16.79
CA LEU A 128 -36.55 12.04 15.89
C LEU A 128 -35.18 12.71 15.94
N VAL A 129 -34.09 11.94 16.01
CA VAL A 129 -32.75 12.52 15.89
C VAL A 129 -32.53 13.01 14.47
N GLN A 130 -32.14 14.29 14.32
CA GLN A 130 -31.55 14.81 13.09
C GLN A 130 -30.02 14.72 13.13
N LYS A 131 -29.40 15.00 14.28
CA LYS A 131 -27.95 15.07 14.44
C LYS A 131 -27.51 14.72 15.85
N VAL A 132 -26.36 14.06 15.94
CA VAL A 132 -25.63 13.81 17.19
C VAL A 132 -24.27 14.50 17.11
N SER A 133 -23.85 15.10 18.22
CA SER A 133 -22.54 15.74 18.42
C SER A 133 -22.03 15.50 19.84
N ILE A 134 -20.71 15.59 20.06
CA ILE A 134 -20.11 15.31 21.37
C ILE A 134 -19.15 16.43 21.78
N LEU A 135 -19.52 17.13 22.86
CA LEU A 135 -18.71 18.17 23.49
C LEU A 135 -17.69 17.51 24.44
N LEU A 136 -16.43 17.57 24.03
CA LEU A 136 -15.27 17.17 24.83
C LEU A 136 -14.61 18.40 25.48
N ASP A 137 -14.14 18.25 26.71
CA ASP A 137 -13.27 19.23 27.38
C ASP A 137 -11.88 19.33 26.69
N ASP A 138 -11.16 20.44 26.87
CA ASP A 138 -9.84 20.66 26.26
C ASP A 138 -8.76 19.70 26.78
N ALA A 139 -8.87 19.17 28.00
CA ALA A 139 -7.99 18.09 28.47
C ALA A 139 -8.27 16.78 27.71
N ALA A 140 -9.53 16.51 27.37
CA ALA A 140 -9.99 15.27 26.72
C ALA A 140 -9.51 15.15 25.27
N LYS A 141 -9.52 16.26 24.51
CA LYS A 141 -9.22 16.34 23.06
C LYS A 141 -7.82 15.85 22.66
N ARG A 142 -6.92 15.60 23.62
CA ARG A 142 -5.58 15.03 23.40
C ARG A 142 -5.51 13.50 23.54
N LEU A 143 -6.56 12.86 24.04
CA LEU A 143 -6.57 11.46 24.43
C LEU A 143 -7.68 10.66 23.73
N VAL A 144 -8.82 11.31 23.44
CA VAL A 144 -9.95 10.77 22.68
C VAL A 144 -10.56 11.89 21.82
N THR A 145 -10.99 11.58 20.60
CA THR A 145 -11.64 12.53 19.69
C THR A 145 -13.17 12.44 19.68
N GLU A 146 -13.85 13.52 19.29
CA GLU A 146 -15.32 13.53 19.09
C GLU A 146 -15.72 12.43 18.09
N GLN A 147 -14.93 12.26 17.03
CA GLN A 147 -15.21 11.31 15.98
C GLN A 147 -15.17 9.88 16.56
N GLU A 148 -14.10 9.47 17.24
CA GLU A 148 -13.96 8.14 17.86
C GLU A 148 -15.13 7.77 18.78
N LEU A 149 -15.67 8.73 19.54
CA LEU A 149 -16.84 8.50 20.39
C LEU A 149 -18.14 8.38 19.58
N LEU A 150 -18.32 9.19 18.53
CA LEU A 150 -19.46 9.05 17.62
C LEU A 150 -19.49 7.66 16.96
N PHE A 151 -18.35 7.04 16.63
CA PHE A 151 -18.27 5.65 16.11
C PHE A 151 -18.69 4.57 17.12
N LYS A 152 -18.88 4.90 18.40
CA LYS A 152 -19.29 3.96 19.45
C LYS A 152 -20.78 4.01 19.78
N LEU A 153 -21.50 5.00 19.25
CA LEU A 153 -22.92 5.20 19.52
C LEU A 153 -23.80 4.33 18.60
N ASN A 154 -24.72 3.58 19.20
CA ASN A 154 -25.85 2.95 18.50
C ASN A 154 -26.99 3.95 18.19
N LEU A 155 -26.66 5.22 17.90
CA LEU A 155 -27.59 6.34 17.71
C LEU A 155 -27.43 7.06 16.36
N LEU A 156 -26.81 6.39 15.39
CA LEU A 156 -26.32 7.04 14.17
C LEU A 156 -27.32 7.15 13.02
N GLU A 157 -28.46 6.44 13.04
CA GLU A 157 -29.50 6.56 11.99
C GLU A 157 -30.47 7.74 12.26
N PRO A 158 -30.44 8.84 11.47
CA PRO A 158 -31.38 9.94 11.61
C PRO A 158 -32.79 9.51 11.23
N GLY A 159 -33.79 9.98 11.98
CA GLY A 159 -35.15 9.44 11.93
C GLY A 159 -35.40 8.30 12.93
N THR A 160 -34.39 7.86 13.69
CA THR A 160 -34.61 7.02 14.88
C THR A 160 -35.40 7.80 15.93
N ALA A 161 -36.50 7.20 16.40
CA ALA A 161 -37.35 7.76 17.44
C ALA A 161 -36.75 7.49 18.82
N ILE A 162 -36.30 8.55 19.51
CA ILE A 162 -35.55 8.40 20.76
C ILE A 162 -36.41 8.38 22.02
N THR A 163 -35.81 7.83 23.08
CA THR A 163 -36.27 7.85 24.47
C THR A 163 -35.10 8.22 25.38
N GLU A 164 -35.39 8.69 26.59
CA GLU A 164 -34.37 8.97 27.62
C GLU A 164 -33.48 7.74 27.92
N GLN A 165 -34.08 6.53 27.97
CA GLN A 165 -33.32 5.28 28.08
C GLN A 165 -32.35 5.06 26.91
N SER A 166 -32.75 5.38 25.67
CA SER A 166 -31.86 5.24 24.52
C SER A 166 -30.68 6.22 24.56
N LEU A 167 -30.86 7.40 25.16
CA LEU A 167 -29.77 8.36 25.41
C LEU A 167 -28.85 7.88 26.53
N SER A 168 -29.41 7.35 27.64
CA SER A 168 -28.62 6.73 28.73
C SER A 168 -27.75 5.60 28.19
N ASN A 169 -28.33 4.61 27.51
CA ASN A 169 -27.58 3.48 26.95
C ASN A 169 -26.42 3.91 26.03
N ASN A 170 -26.52 5.07 25.38
CA ASN A 170 -25.46 5.61 24.52
C ASN A 170 -24.43 6.43 25.31
N ALA A 171 -24.82 7.07 26.41
CA ALA A 171 -23.89 7.63 27.39
C ALA A 171 -23.06 6.51 28.05
N ASP A 172 -23.70 5.40 28.42
CA ASP A 172 -23.06 4.20 28.96
C ASP A 172 -22.03 3.61 27.96
N GLN A 173 -22.36 3.56 26.65
CA GLN A 173 -21.43 3.14 25.59
C GLN A 173 -20.19 4.04 25.46
N ILE A 174 -20.33 5.36 25.63
CA ILE A 174 -19.16 6.27 25.70
C ILE A 174 -18.34 5.95 26.94
N LEU A 175 -18.99 5.78 28.09
CA LEU A 175 -18.35 5.63 29.40
C LEU A 175 -17.60 4.29 29.51
N ASP A 176 -18.14 3.19 28.97
CA ASP A 176 -17.45 1.91 28.89
C ASP A 176 -16.25 1.94 27.94
N TYR A 177 -16.34 2.60 26.79
CA TYR A 177 -15.18 2.84 25.92
C TYR A 177 -14.08 3.63 26.65
N LEU A 178 -14.45 4.62 27.46
CA LEU A 178 -13.51 5.38 28.28
C LEU A 178 -12.87 4.50 29.38
N ARG A 179 -13.63 3.62 30.05
CA ARG A 179 -13.12 2.60 30.99
C ARG A 179 -12.12 1.64 30.33
N GLU A 180 -12.37 1.14 29.12
CA GLU A 180 -11.42 0.28 28.39
C GLU A 180 -10.04 0.96 28.19
N HIS A 181 -10.06 2.28 28.00
CA HIS A 181 -8.88 3.13 27.82
C HIS A 181 -8.29 3.65 29.16
N GLY A 182 -8.88 3.27 30.29
CA GLY A 182 -8.37 3.57 31.64
C GLY A 182 -8.91 4.85 32.26
N PHE A 183 -10.03 5.38 31.79
CA PHE A 183 -10.68 6.58 32.34
C PHE A 183 -11.87 6.19 33.22
N TYR A 184 -11.63 5.64 34.42
CA TYR A 184 -12.70 5.08 35.25
C TYR A 184 -13.53 6.14 35.97
N ARG A 185 -12.96 7.31 36.28
CA ARG A 185 -13.69 8.51 36.76
C ARG A 185 -14.33 9.32 35.62
N SER A 186 -14.66 8.70 34.48
CA SER A 186 -15.26 9.43 33.36
C SER A 186 -16.75 9.69 33.57
N GLU A 187 -17.19 10.89 33.20
CA GLU A 187 -18.59 11.30 33.27
C GLU A 187 -19.13 11.62 31.87
N VAL A 188 -20.40 11.24 31.63
CA VAL A 188 -21.11 11.50 30.38
C VAL A 188 -22.53 11.99 30.72
N THR A 189 -22.91 13.15 30.18
CA THR A 189 -24.27 13.69 30.28
C THR A 189 -24.80 14.03 28.89
N PHE A 190 -26.11 14.22 28.74
CA PHE A 190 -26.72 14.55 27.44
C PHE A 190 -27.80 15.64 27.55
N GLU A 191 -27.96 16.41 26.47
CA GLU A 191 -29.04 17.39 26.31
C GLU A 191 -29.68 17.24 24.92
N GLN A 192 -30.99 17.50 24.85
CA GLN A 192 -31.78 17.53 23.61
C GLN A 192 -32.12 18.97 23.24
N LYS A 193 -32.02 19.32 21.95
CA LYS A 193 -32.36 20.66 21.42
C LYS A 193 -33.42 20.53 20.32
N PRO A 194 -34.67 20.97 20.54
CA PRO A 194 -35.73 20.86 19.54
C PRO A 194 -35.50 21.81 18.37
N ILE A 195 -35.90 21.37 17.17
CA ILE A 195 -35.78 22.12 15.92
C ILE A 195 -37.14 22.74 15.60
N ALA A 196 -37.21 24.07 15.54
CA ALA A 196 -38.45 24.80 15.31
C ALA A 196 -39.17 24.35 14.02
N GLY A 197 -40.47 24.10 14.11
CA GLY A 197 -41.29 23.62 12.99
C GLY A 197 -41.10 22.14 12.62
N SER A 198 -40.43 21.34 13.47
CA SER A 198 -40.21 19.91 13.21
C SER A 198 -40.24 19.07 14.49
N ASN A 199 -40.73 17.83 14.39
CA ASN A 199 -40.60 16.80 15.42
C ASN A 199 -39.19 16.17 15.42
N ALA A 200 -38.17 17.01 15.25
CA ALA A 200 -36.76 16.61 15.17
C ALA A 200 -35.94 17.33 16.24
N VAL A 201 -34.88 16.66 16.72
CA VAL A 201 -33.99 17.18 17.75
C VAL A 201 -32.51 16.96 17.41
N ASP A 202 -31.67 17.91 17.81
CA ASP A 202 -30.22 17.74 17.92
C ASP A 202 -29.89 17.16 19.31
N VAL A 203 -29.06 16.13 19.37
CA VAL A 203 -28.57 15.52 20.61
C VAL A 203 -27.10 15.90 20.83
N VAL A 204 -26.79 16.36 22.04
CA VAL A 204 -25.44 16.75 22.43
C VAL A 204 -25.03 15.98 23.68
N PHE A 205 -24.04 15.10 23.55
CA PHE A 205 -23.38 14.48 24.72
C PHE A 205 -22.26 15.40 25.21
N LYS A 206 -22.09 15.55 26.52
CA LYS A 206 -20.97 16.26 27.15
C LYS A 206 -20.13 15.22 27.89
N VAL A 207 -18.83 15.18 27.62
CA VAL A 207 -17.95 14.07 28.01
C VAL A 207 -16.70 14.59 28.72
N SER A 208 -16.50 14.10 29.94
CA SER A 208 -15.38 14.45 30.83
C SER A 208 -14.61 13.18 31.21
N PRO A 209 -13.54 12.80 30.49
CA PRO A 209 -12.79 11.57 30.78
C PRO A 209 -12.00 11.59 32.10
N ASN A 210 -11.70 12.78 32.64
CA ASN A 210 -10.85 12.97 33.81
C ASN A 210 -9.46 12.31 33.66
N ALA A 211 -8.81 11.95 34.77
CA ALA A 211 -7.48 11.35 34.78
C ALA A 211 -7.51 9.88 34.32
N GLN A 212 -6.38 9.40 33.79
CA GLN A 212 -6.22 7.99 33.43
C GLN A 212 -5.69 7.21 34.65
N THR A 213 -6.51 6.31 35.16
CA THR A 213 -6.34 5.45 36.32
C THR A 213 -5.03 4.63 36.27
N LYS A 214 -4.38 4.49 37.43
CA LYS A 214 -3.09 3.79 37.58
C LYS A 214 -3.24 2.35 38.07
N ILE A 215 -2.24 1.50 37.81
CA ILE A 215 -2.10 0.21 38.47
C ILE A 215 -1.66 0.43 39.92
N ALA A 216 -2.38 -0.14 40.88
CA ALA A 216 -1.88 -0.35 42.25
C ALA A 216 -1.02 -1.61 42.31
N ALA A 217 -1.60 -2.75 41.89
CA ALA A 217 -0.93 -4.04 41.83
C ALA A 217 -1.37 -4.87 40.62
N PHE A 218 -0.48 -5.72 40.13
CA PHE A 218 -0.82 -6.83 39.24
C PHE A 218 -0.26 -8.10 39.89
N VAL A 219 -1.16 -8.86 40.51
CA VAL A 219 -0.85 -10.13 41.19
C VAL A 219 -1.13 -11.27 40.22
N VAL A 220 -0.14 -12.16 40.05
CA VAL A 220 -0.28 -13.34 39.19
C VAL A 220 0.04 -14.58 40.02
N ARG A 221 -0.91 -15.51 40.12
CA ARG A 221 -0.82 -16.74 40.91
C ARG A 221 -1.02 -17.94 39.98
N ILE A 222 0.05 -18.67 39.69
CA ILE A 222 0.02 -19.86 38.83
C ILE A 222 0.36 -21.10 39.66
N ASP A 223 -0.62 -21.94 39.93
CA ASP A 223 -0.40 -23.20 40.67
C ASP A 223 0.58 -24.11 39.93
N GLY A 224 1.51 -24.72 40.67
CA GLY A 224 2.52 -25.64 40.14
C GLY A 224 3.74 -24.97 39.50
N LEU A 225 3.82 -23.63 39.45
CA LEU A 225 5.02 -22.91 39.02
C LEU A 225 5.96 -22.63 40.20
N ALA A 226 7.20 -23.14 40.15
CA ALA A 226 8.15 -23.04 41.26
C ALA A 226 8.83 -21.67 41.44
N GLU A 227 8.79 -20.80 40.44
CA GLU A 227 9.34 -19.44 40.47
C GLU A 227 8.24 -18.44 40.07
N PRO A 228 8.09 -17.28 40.73
CA PRO A 228 7.15 -16.25 40.29
C PRO A 228 7.55 -15.71 38.90
N ILE A 229 6.55 -15.33 38.10
CA ILE A 229 6.78 -14.81 36.74
C ILE A 229 7.64 -13.53 36.81
N PRO A 230 8.77 -13.44 36.09
CA PRO A 230 9.64 -12.28 36.13
C PRO A 230 8.94 -11.00 35.70
N GLN A 231 9.00 -9.94 36.53
CA GLN A 231 8.35 -8.64 36.28
C GLN A 231 8.63 -8.05 34.89
N LYS A 232 9.80 -8.32 34.29
CA LYS A 232 10.17 -7.90 32.93
C LYS A 232 9.23 -8.40 31.81
N GLU A 233 8.48 -9.49 32.03
CA GLU A 233 7.51 -10.03 31.08
C GLU A 233 6.11 -9.36 31.22
N ILE A 234 5.93 -8.45 32.20
CA ILE A 234 4.67 -7.75 32.52
C ILE A 234 4.90 -6.23 32.44
N LYS A 235 4.16 -5.53 31.59
CA LYS A 235 4.30 -4.07 31.36
C LYS A 235 3.40 -3.23 32.26
N LEU A 236 2.28 -3.77 32.74
CA LEU A 236 1.40 -3.16 33.74
C LEU A 236 1.97 -3.28 35.16
N GLN A 237 3.10 -2.62 35.39
CA GLN A 237 3.71 -2.48 36.71
C GLN A 237 2.98 -1.42 37.57
N PRO A 238 3.09 -1.47 38.91
CA PRO A 238 2.57 -0.44 39.81
C PRO A 238 2.93 0.99 39.38
N GLY A 239 1.98 1.92 39.51
CA GLY A 239 2.12 3.32 39.09
C GLY A 239 2.00 3.55 37.57
N SER A 240 2.07 2.52 36.73
CA SER A 240 1.79 2.63 35.29
C SER A 240 0.30 2.89 35.01
N ARG A 241 -0.04 3.43 33.84
CA ARG A 241 -1.43 3.70 33.46
C ARG A 241 -2.10 2.49 32.82
N PHE A 242 -3.30 2.13 33.28
CA PHE A 242 -4.08 0.99 32.76
C PHE A 242 -4.61 1.24 31.34
N THR A 243 -4.60 0.21 30.51
CA THR A 243 -5.53 0.03 29.36
C THR A 243 -5.82 -1.46 29.19
N ARG A 244 -7.01 -1.84 28.68
CA ARG A 244 -7.37 -3.24 28.40
C ARG A 244 -6.44 -3.88 27.35
N GLU A 245 -5.95 -3.08 26.40
CA GLU A 245 -4.94 -3.47 25.40
C GLU A 245 -3.64 -3.97 26.06
N LYS A 246 -3.10 -3.25 27.05
CA LYS A 246 -1.87 -3.66 27.74
C LYS A 246 -2.06 -4.95 28.52
N LEU A 247 -3.17 -5.09 29.24
CA LEU A 247 -3.49 -6.30 30.00
C LEU A 247 -3.54 -7.53 29.08
N THR A 248 -4.17 -7.40 27.91
CA THR A 248 -4.25 -8.47 26.90
C THR A 248 -2.84 -8.87 26.39
N ASN A 249 -1.96 -7.89 26.17
CA ASN A 249 -0.58 -8.13 25.76
C ASN A 249 0.28 -8.78 26.86
N ASP A 250 0.06 -8.43 28.13
CA ASP A 250 0.78 -9.01 29.26
C ASP A 250 0.32 -10.45 29.54
N ILE A 251 -0.98 -10.76 29.46
CA ILE A 251 -1.50 -12.14 29.56
C ILE A 251 -0.94 -13.02 28.42
N ALA A 252 -0.86 -12.49 27.20
CA ALA A 252 -0.20 -13.19 26.10
C ALA A 252 1.30 -13.41 26.37
N SER A 253 1.97 -12.46 27.02
CA SER A 253 3.39 -12.59 27.41
C SER A 253 3.58 -13.64 28.52
N ILE A 254 2.69 -13.72 29.50
CA ILE A 254 2.64 -14.74 30.55
C ILE A 254 2.44 -16.14 29.95
N ARG A 255 1.46 -16.33 29.06
CA ARG A 255 1.24 -17.60 28.36
C ARG A 255 2.47 -18.01 27.53
N ASN A 256 3.12 -17.05 26.88
CA ASN A 256 4.38 -17.27 26.16
C ASN A 256 5.56 -17.61 27.09
N TYR A 257 5.57 -17.14 28.35
CA TYR A 257 6.59 -17.49 29.35
C TYR A 257 6.42 -18.94 29.84
N LEU A 258 5.19 -19.36 30.17
CA LEU A 258 4.91 -20.73 30.62
C LEU A 258 5.33 -21.78 29.56
N ARG A 259 5.02 -21.54 28.27
CA ARG A 259 5.47 -22.41 27.17
C ARG A 259 7.00 -22.48 27.02
N LYS A 260 7.77 -21.43 27.40
CA LYS A 260 9.25 -21.46 27.42
C LYS A 260 9.84 -22.36 28.52
N LYS A 261 9.01 -22.81 29.48
CA LYS A 261 9.37 -23.75 30.56
C LYS A 261 8.81 -25.16 30.30
N ASP A 262 8.46 -25.47 29.05
CA ASP A 262 7.88 -26.75 28.57
C ASP A 262 6.53 -27.18 29.20
N PHE A 263 5.82 -26.25 29.86
CA PHE A 263 4.43 -26.44 30.24
C PHE A 263 3.50 -26.27 29.03
N ALA A 264 2.78 -27.33 28.67
CA ALA A 264 1.69 -27.28 27.70
C ALA A 264 0.37 -26.91 28.37
N ALA A 265 -0.60 -26.45 27.58
CA ALA A 265 -1.99 -26.16 27.94
C ALA A 265 -2.19 -25.49 29.32
N PRO A 266 -1.52 -24.35 29.62
CA PRO A 266 -1.71 -23.66 30.89
C PRO A 266 -3.13 -23.07 30.98
N GLU A 267 -3.87 -23.48 31.99
CA GLU A 267 -5.16 -22.91 32.37
C GLU A 267 -4.91 -21.53 32.98
N LEU A 268 -5.47 -20.47 32.40
CA LEU A 268 -5.43 -19.11 32.95
C LEU A 268 -6.86 -18.63 33.08
N ASP A 269 -7.26 -18.22 34.28
CA ASP A 269 -8.59 -17.70 34.56
C ASP A 269 -8.78 -16.32 33.89
N ASP A 270 -10.03 -15.88 33.74
CA ASP A 270 -10.31 -14.51 33.31
C ASP A 270 -9.75 -13.50 34.35
N PRO A 271 -9.00 -12.47 33.92
CA PRO A 271 -8.34 -11.54 34.83
C PRO A 271 -9.36 -10.72 35.61
N LYS A 272 -9.34 -10.85 36.93
CA LYS A 272 -10.16 -10.07 37.86
C LYS A 272 -9.59 -8.66 37.92
N VAL A 273 -10.34 -7.67 37.45
CA VAL A 273 -9.94 -6.25 37.45
C VAL A 273 -10.84 -5.51 38.44
N SER A 274 -10.28 -5.12 39.58
CA SER A 274 -10.99 -4.34 40.61
C SER A 274 -10.55 -2.88 40.55
N TYR A 275 -11.52 -1.96 40.55
CA TYR A 275 -11.28 -0.52 40.59
C TYR A 275 -11.50 0.04 42.00
N ASP A 276 -10.53 0.79 42.51
CA ASP A 276 -10.61 1.59 43.72
C ASP A 276 -11.03 3.03 43.35
N SER A 277 -12.25 3.40 43.75
CA SER A 277 -12.86 4.70 43.45
C SER A 277 -12.18 5.86 44.14
N ASP A 278 -11.49 5.63 45.26
CA ASP A 278 -11.01 6.68 46.17
C ASP A 278 -9.55 6.99 45.86
N ALA A 279 -8.73 5.95 45.67
CA ALA A 279 -7.33 6.05 45.24
C ALA A 279 -7.16 6.35 43.73
N ASP A 280 -8.21 6.15 42.92
CA ASP A 280 -8.14 6.08 41.45
C ASP A 280 -7.07 5.09 40.95
N THR A 281 -7.19 3.84 41.44
CA THR A 281 -6.27 2.76 41.05
C THR A 281 -7.01 1.48 40.68
N ILE A 282 -6.31 0.63 39.92
CA ILE A 282 -6.75 -0.70 39.52
C ILE A 282 -5.80 -1.73 40.10
N SER A 283 -6.38 -2.72 40.77
CA SER A 283 -5.70 -3.97 41.07
C SER A 283 -6.16 -5.04 40.08
N ILE A 284 -5.20 -5.84 39.62
CA ILE A 284 -5.43 -6.94 38.68
C ILE A 284 -4.99 -8.23 39.35
N GLU A 285 -5.86 -9.22 39.42
CA GLU A 285 -5.51 -10.58 39.79
C GLU A 285 -5.68 -11.52 38.59
N LEU A 286 -4.63 -12.27 38.28
CA LEU A 286 -4.66 -13.37 37.31
C LEU A 286 -4.31 -14.67 38.02
N ASP A 287 -5.33 -15.50 38.23
CA ASP A 287 -5.20 -16.86 38.72
C ASP A 287 -5.01 -17.84 37.54
N GLY A 288 -4.43 -19.00 37.80
CA GLY A 288 -4.20 -20.03 36.78
C GLY A 288 -3.36 -21.19 37.29
N LYS A 289 -3.05 -22.14 36.41
CA LYS A 289 -2.37 -23.41 36.71
C LYS A 289 -1.45 -23.81 35.56
N VAL A 290 -0.31 -24.42 35.89
CA VAL A 290 0.49 -25.11 34.86
C VAL A 290 -0.22 -26.38 34.39
N GLY A 291 -0.22 -26.63 33.09
CA GLY A 291 -0.57 -27.93 32.53
C GLY A 291 0.63 -28.90 32.57
N PRO A 292 0.54 -30.07 31.89
CA PRO A 292 1.59 -31.08 31.92
C PRO A 292 2.91 -30.59 31.31
N VAL A 293 4.02 -31.20 31.76
CA VAL A 293 5.34 -30.99 31.15
C VAL A 293 5.46 -31.88 29.91
N VAL A 294 5.62 -31.28 28.73
CA VAL A 294 5.57 -32.03 27.46
C VAL A 294 6.93 -32.05 26.76
N LYS A 295 7.55 -33.23 26.75
CA LYS A 295 8.77 -33.53 26.01
C LYS A 295 8.39 -34.05 24.63
N VAL A 296 9.00 -33.51 23.58
CA VAL A 296 8.68 -33.87 22.19
C VAL A 296 9.97 -34.14 21.43
N SER A 297 10.05 -35.28 20.75
CA SER A 297 11.24 -35.72 20.02
C SER A 297 10.89 -36.42 18.70
N VAL A 298 11.90 -36.57 17.84
CA VAL A 298 11.81 -37.35 16.59
C VAL A 298 12.87 -38.45 16.63
N GLU A 299 12.44 -39.70 16.49
CA GLU A 299 13.26 -40.90 16.46
C GLU A 299 13.51 -41.28 14.99
N SER A 300 14.77 -41.25 14.54
CA SER A 300 15.18 -41.70 13.20
C SER A 300 16.63 -42.18 13.19
N GLU A 301 16.98 -43.04 12.24
CA GLU A 301 18.33 -43.63 12.16
C GLU A 301 19.39 -42.61 11.73
N LYS A 302 19.07 -41.72 10.77
CA LYS A 302 20.09 -40.96 10.02
C LYS A 302 19.94 -39.45 10.16
N LEU A 303 18.79 -38.95 10.62
CA LEU A 303 18.47 -37.52 10.65
C LEU A 303 18.17 -37.01 12.07
N LYS A 304 18.85 -35.92 12.46
CA LYS A 304 18.51 -35.16 13.66
C LYS A 304 17.69 -33.92 13.30
N VAL A 305 16.55 -33.76 13.95
CA VAL A 305 15.71 -32.56 13.83
C VAL A 305 15.99 -31.64 15.02
N GLY A 306 16.57 -30.47 14.78
CA GLY A 306 16.85 -29.50 15.85
C GLY A 306 15.60 -28.77 16.33
N ASP A 307 15.57 -28.35 17.60
CA ASP A 307 14.38 -27.82 18.28
C ASP A 307 13.72 -26.63 17.56
N SER A 308 14.51 -25.76 16.93
CA SER A 308 13.99 -24.65 16.11
C SER A 308 13.07 -25.12 14.96
N THR A 309 13.33 -26.32 14.40
CA THR A 309 12.42 -26.94 13.43
C THR A 309 11.20 -27.55 14.11
N LEU A 310 11.36 -28.25 15.25
CA LEU A 310 10.24 -28.84 15.99
C LEU A 310 9.24 -27.75 16.44
N ASN A 311 9.75 -26.64 16.97
CA ASN A 311 8.97 -25.46 17.39
C ASN A 311 8.25 -24.76 16.23
N ARG A 312 8.71 -24.93 14.98
CA ARG A 312 8.07 -24.38 13.78
C ARG A 312 6.99 -25.31 13.21
N LEU A 313 7.24 -26.63 13.23
CA LEU A 313 6.36 -27.63 12.63
C LEU A 313 5.24 -28.06 13.57
N LEU A 314 5.58 -28.48 14.80
CA LEU A 314 4.68 -29.20 15.69
C LEU A 314 3.74 -28.25 16.46
N PRO A 315 2.40 -28.36 16.33
CA PRO A 315 1.46 -27.51 17.04
C PRO A 315 1.69 -27.52 18.57
N ILE A 316 1.99 -28.70 19.12
CA ILE A 316 2.29 -28.92 20.55
C ILE A 316 3.42 -28.02 21.06
N LYS A 317 4.49 -27.82 20.29
CA LYS A 317 5.61 -26.93 20.67
C LYS A 317 5.36 -25.45 20.32
N ARG A 318 4.47 -25.17 19.36
CA ARG A 318 4.16 -23.82 18.87
C ARG A 318 3.07 -23.12 19.67
N GLU A 319 1.91 -23.76 19.78
CA GLU A 319 0.72 -23.26 20.49
C GLU A 319 0.65 -23.76 21.93
N GLY A 320 1.24 -24.92 22.23
CA GLY A 320 1.16 -25.54 23.54
C GLY A 320 -0.08 -26.41 23.74
N THR A 321 -0.86 -26.73 22.69
CA THR A 321 -1.99 -27.67 22.81
C THR A 321 -1.49 -29.11 22.99
N LEU A 322 -2.25 -29.92 23.74
CA LEU A 322 -1.95 -31.33 23.97
C LEU A 322 -3.21 -32.18 23.77
N ASP A 323 -3.56 -32.38 22.51
CA ASP A 323 -4.70 -33.17 22.06
C ASP A 323 -4.28 -34.06 20.89
N PHE A 324 -5.10 -35.05 20.54
CA PHE A 324 -4.76 -36.03 19.50
C PHE A 324 -4.68 -35.40 18.10
N ALA A 325 -5.49 -34.38 17.79
CA ALA A 325 -5.46 -33.72 16.49
C ALA A 325 -4.18 -32.88 16.32
N ALA A 326 -3.68 -32.25 17.40
CA ALA A 326 -2.38 -31.58 17.42
C ALA A 326 -1.19 -32.55 17.26
N ILE A 327 -1.34 -33.82 17.65
CA ILE A 327 -0.35 -34.89 17.45
C ILE A 327 -0.37 -35.37 15.99
N VAL A 328 -1.54 -35.73 15.45
CA VAL A 328 -1.70 -36.19 14.06
C VAL A 328 -1.39 -35.07 13.05
N GLU A 329 -1.67 -33.80 13.37
CA GLU A 329 -1.16 -32.69 12.55
C GLU A 329 0.38 -32.58 12.65
N GLY A 330 0.97 -32.82 13.83
CA GLY A 330 2.42 -32.83 14.02
C GLY A 330 3.13 -33.89 13.17
N GLU A 331 2.58 -35.10 13.16
CA GLU A 331 2.98 -36.24 12.33
C GLU A 331 2.98 -35.87 10.84
N ARG A 332 1.82 -35.49 10.30
CA ARG A 332 1.65 -35.10 8.90
C ARG A 332 2.57 -33.93 8.49
N ARG A 333 2.85 -33.00 9.41
CA ARG A 333 3.79 -31.88 9.16
C ARG A 333 5.25 -32.30 9.17
N LEU A 334 5.64 -33.32 9.94
CA LEU A 334 6.98 -33.91 9.86
C LEU A 334 7.14 -34.71 8.56
N GLU A 335 6.17 -35.56 8.23
CA GLU A 335 6.10 -36.34 6.99
C GLU A 335 6.29 -35.44 5.76
N ASN A 336 5.47 -34.39 5.63
CA ASN A 336 5.62 -33.37 4.57
C ASN A 336 7.02 -32.72 4.56
N TYR A 337 7.56 -32.33 5.72
CA TYR A 337 8.90 -31.72 5.82
C TYR A 337 10.07 -32.64 5.39
N PHE A 338 9.92 -33.96 5.52
CA PHE A 338 10.90 -34.91 5.00
C PHE A 338 10.73 -35.17 3.49
N GLN A 339 9.49 -35.24 3.00
CA GLN A 339 9.18 -35.28 1.57
C GLN A 339 9.73 -34.04 0.84
N GLU A 340 9.53 -32.84 1.40
CA GLU A 340 10.07 -31.56 0.93
C GLU A 340 11.61 -31.54 0.83
N LYS A 341 12.31 -32.35 1.64
CA LYS A 341 13.78 -32.54 1.58
C LYS A 341 14.24 -33.58 0.55
N GLY A 342 13.30 -34.19 -0.16
CA GLY A 342 13.52 -35.24 -1.16
C GLY A 342 13.28 -36.67 -0.64
N TYR A 343 12.94 -36.88 0.63
CA TYR A 343 12.55 -38.21 1.15
C TYR A 343 11.06 -38.45 0.82
N PHE A 344 10.75 -38.55 -0.47
CA PHE A 344 9.38 -38.46 -0.99
C PHE A 344 8.46 -39.61 -0.54
N PHE A 345 9.03 -40.72 -0.08
CA PHE A 345 8.30 -41.83 0.55
C PHE A 345 8.58 -41.93 2.07
N ALA A 346 8.92 -40.81 2.72
CA ALA A 346 9.05 -40.77 4.17
C ALA A 346 7.69 -40.96 4.85
N ASP A 347 7.70 -41.76 5.91
CA ASP A 347 6.54 -42.11 6.73
C ASP A 347 6.83 -41.78 8.20
N VAL A 348 5.81 -41.36 8.95
CA VAL A 348 5.94 -40.90 10.34
C VAL A 348 4.81 -41.48 11.20
N SER A 349 5.12 -42.00 12.38
CA SER A 349 4.12 -42.50 13.33
C SER A 349 4.34 -41.94 14.75
N PRO A 350 3.32 -41.36 15.40
CA PRO A 350 3.43 -40.86 16.76
C PRO A 350 3.22 -41.98 17.79
N VAL A 351 4.05 -41.99 18.83
CA VAL A 351 3.80 -42.78 20.05
C VAL A 351 3.99 -41.93 21.28
N CYS A 352 3.15 -42.16 22.30
CA CYS A 352 3.14 -41.35 23.51
C CYS A 352 3.39 -42.20 24.76
N SER A 353 4.03 -41.60 25.75
CA SER A 353 4.11 -42.13 27.11
C SER A 353 3.79 -41.06 28.13
N VAL A 354 3.17 -41.47 29.23
CA VAL A 354 2.85 -40.62 30.38
C VAL A 354 3.53 -41.19 31.63
N ASP A 355 4.10 -40.30 32.44
CA ASP A 355 4.78 -40.64 33.69
C ASP A 355 4.21 -39.78 34.84
N PRO A 356 3.58 -40.40 35.87
CA PRO A 356 3.26 -41.83 35.99
C PRO A 356 2.26 -42.32 34.92
N PRO A 357 2.19 -43.63 34.61
CA PRO A 357 1.28 -44.19 33.60
C PRO A 357 -0.20 -43.85 33.81
N LEU A 358 -0.94 -43.80 32.70
CA LEU A 358 -2.41 -43.71 32.74
C LEU A 358 -3.00 -45.07 33.16
N ASN A 359 -3.94 -45.03 34.10
CA ASN A 359 -4.79 -46.17 34.44
C ASN A 359 -6.20 -45.88 33.94
N LEU A 360 -6.71 -46.70 33.03
CA LEU A 360 -8.10 -46.66 32.54
C LEU A 360 -8.81 -47.92 33.04
N ASP A 361 -9.95 -47.74 33.70
CA ASP A 361 -10.80 -48.80 34.27
C ASP A 361 -10.03 -49.86 35.09
N GLY A 362 -9.03 -49.41 35.85
CA GLY A 362 -8.18 -50.25 36.70
C GLY A 362 -7.03 -50.96 35.97
N THR A 363 -6.91 -50.79 34.65
CA THR A 363 -5.81 -51.34 33.84
C THR A 363 -4.77 -50.28 33.51
N ALA A 364 -3.48 -50.63 33.62
CA ALA A 364 -2.39 -49.74 33.26
C ALA A 364 -2.17 -49.74 31.74
N VAL A 365 -2.26 -48.57 31.11
CA VAL A 365 -2.13 -48.43 29.65
C VAL A 365 -0.65 -48.56 29.25
N PRO A 366 -0.29 -49.40 28.25
CA PRO A 366 1.08 -49.55 27.80
C PRO A 366 1.63 -48.26 27.16
N ASN A 367 2.65 -47.71 27.82
CA ASN A 367 3.41 -46.55 27.34
C ASN A 367 4.14 -46.82 26.02
N ASN A 368 4.40 -45.75 25.26
CA ASN A 368 4.98 -45.75 23.91
C ASN A 368 4.07 -46.41 22.85
N THR A 369 2.78 -46.12 22.93
CA THR A 369 1.76 -46.52 21.95
C THR A 369 0.99 -45.31 21.40
N GLU A 370 0.37 -45.46 20.23
CA GLU A 370 -0.53 -44.46 19.64
C GLU A 370 -1.83 -44.30 20.47
N PHE A 371 -2.32 -45.39 21.06
CA PHE A 371 -3.51 -45.39 21.93
C PHE A 371 -3.35 -44.43 23.12
N VAL A 372 -2.14 -44.34 23.71
CA VAL A 372 -1.85 -43.32 24.73
C VAL A 372 -2.00 -41.90 24.15
N CYS A 373 -1.54 -41.63 22.93
CA CYS A 373 -1.70 -40.33 22.28
C CYS A 373 -3.17 -39.94 22.13
N SER A 374 -4.02 -40.87 21.68
CA SER A 374 -5.46 -40.64 21.54
C SER A 374 -6.17 -40.38 22.88
N SER A 375 -5.65 -40.95 23.97
CA SER A 375 -6.21 -40.85 25.32
C SER A 375 -5.82 -39.57 26.08
N LEU A 376 -4.88 -38.76 25.57
CA LEU A 376 -4.37 -37.57 26.29
C LEU A 376 -5.45 -36.50 26.52
N GLY A 377 -6.31 -36.26 25.53
CA GLY A 377 -7.33 -35.21 25.58
C GLY A 377 -8.49 -35.47 26.55
N SER A 378 -8.61 -36.68 27.07
CA SER A 378 -9.68 -37.11 27.99
C SER A 378 -9.15 -37.55 29.37
N SER A 379 -7.86 -37.39 29.64
CA SER A 379 -7.19 -37.90 30.84
C SER A 379 -6.73 -36.79 31.77
N ASP A 380 -6.68 -37.06 33.08
CA ASP A 380 -6.07 -36.14 34.04
C ASP A 380 -4.53 -36.23 33.99
N LEU A 381 -3.92 -35.28 33.28
CA LEU A 381 -2.49 -35.15 33.08
C LEU A 381 -1.80 -34.21 34.09
N ARG A 382 -2.52 -33.70 35.11
CA ARG A 382 -1.97 -32.75 36.09
C ARG A 382 -0.77 -33.34 36.83
N GLY A 383 0.33 -32.59 36.88
CA GLY A 383 1.59 -33.01 37.51
C GLY A 383 2.36 -34.12 36.80
N ARG A 384 1.87 -34.62 35.66
CA ARG A 384 2.53 -35.69 34.88
C ARG A 384 3.51 -35.13 33.85
N THR A 385 4.52 -35.93 33.51
CA THR A 385 5.33 -35.71 32.31
C THR A 385 4.73 -36.51 31.14
N VAL A 386 4.59 -35.88 29.98
CA VAL A 386 4.15 -36.54 28.75
C VAL A 386 5.29 -36.49 27.73
N ASN A 387 5.68 -37.65 27.19
CA ASN A 387 6.63 -37.73 26.09
C ASN A 387 5.87 -38.06 24.80
N VAL A 388 6.05 -37.25 23.75
CA VAL A 388 5.53 -37.50 22.40
C VAL A 388 6.71 -37.76 21.47
N ILE A 389 6.81 -38.97 20.96
CA ILE A 389 7.92 -39.43 20.10
C ILE A 389 7.35 -39.69 18.71
N TYR A 390 7.84 -38.97 17.71
CA TYR A 390 7.52 -39.24 16.31
C TYR A 390 8.60 -40.14 15.71
N ARG A 391 8.24 -41.38 15.37
CA ARG A 391 9.13 -42.31 14.65
C ARG A 391 9.11 -41.98 13.17
N LEU A 392 10.28 -41.90 12.54
CA LEU A 392 10.45 -41.60 11.13
C LEU A 392 11.09 -42.78 10.40
N ASN A 393 10.49 -43.20 9.29
CA ASN A 393 11.13 -44.04 8.27
C ASN A 393 11.49 -43.14 7.07
N GLU A 394 12.78 -42.91 6.80
CA GLU A 394 13.19 -42.01 5.71
C GLU A 394 13.05 -42.63 4.29
N ASN A 395 12.90 -43.95 4.18
CA ASN A 395 12.94 -44.71 2.92
C ASN A 395 14.08 -44.29 1.96
N ARG A 396 13.76 -43.63 0.83
CA ARG A 396 14.74 -43.23 -0.21
C ARG A 396 14.67 -41.73 -0.51
N ARG A 397 15.84 -41.14 -0.79
CA ARG A 397 15.97 -39.72 -1.11
C ARG A 397 16.12 -39.46 -2.61
N LEU A 398 15.09 -38.90 -3.23
CA LEU A 398 15.01 -38.62 -4.65
C LEU A 398 15.32 -37.14 -4.98
N ARG A 399 15.38 -36.82 -6.27
CA ARG A 399 15.45 -35.46 -6.84
C ARG A 399 14.27 -35.24 -7.78
N LEU A 400 13.44 -34.21 -7.57
CA LEU A 400 12.36 -33.87 -8.50
C LEU A 400 12.95 -33.21 -9.75
N VAL A 401 12.99 -33.94 -10.87
CA VAL A 401 13.59 -33.47 -12.14
C VAL A 401 12.59 -32.97 -13.16
N SER A 402 11.32 -33.37 -13.06
CA SER A 402 10.32 -33.02 -14.06
C SER A 402 8.89 -33.01 -13.48
N LEU A 403 8.23 -31.87 -13.60
CA LEU A 403 6.78 -31.70 -13.45
C LEU A 403 6.15 -31.73 -14.85
N ARG A 404 5.13 -32.57 -15.05
CA ARG A 404 4.50 -32.77 -16.37
C ARG A 404 2.99 -32.65 -16.26
N ILE A 405 2.38 -32.04 -17.27
CA ILE A 405 0.93 -32.04 -17.48
C ILE A 405 0.67 -32.82 -18.77
N ARG A 406 -0.37 -33.66 -18.79
CA ARG A 406 -0.80 -34.44 -19.96
C ARG A 406 -2.32 -34.42 -20.08
N GLY A 407 -2.82 -34.52 -21.31
CA GLY A 407 -4.26 -34.47 -21.60
C GLY A 407 -4.81 -33.06 -21.82
N THR A 408 -3.99 -32.00 -21.71
CA THR A 408 -4.37 -30.62 -22.07
C THR A 408 -3.16 -29.84 -22.56
N ASP A 409 -3.35 -29.06 -23.64
CA ASP A 409 -2.41 -28.03 -24.09
C ASP A 409 -2.86 -26.61 -23.63
N ARG A 410 -3.97 -26.51 -22.88
CA ARG A 410 -4.50 -25.25 -22.33
C ARG A 410 -3.74 -24.79 -21.10
N LEU A 411 -3.08 -25.72 -20.41
CA LEU A 411 -2.32 -25.53 -19.18
C LEU A 411 -0.83 -25.89 -19.36
N PRO A 412 -0.05 -25.12 -20.14
CA PRO A 412 1.39 -25.32 -20.23
C PRO A 412 2.04 -25.09 -18.85
N ILE A 413 2.84 -26.06 -18.39
CA ILE A 413 3.42 -26.06 -17.04
C ILE A 413 4.26 -24.80 -16.79
N GLU A 414 4.91 -24.25 -17.80
CA GLU A 414 5.72 -23.04 -17.75
C GLU A 414 4.94 -21.77 -17.35
N GLU A 415 3.63 -21.71 -17.60
CA GLU A 415 2.79 -20.54 -17.31
C GLU A 415 2.04 -20.63 -15.98
N ILE A 416 2.01 -21.82 -15.36
CA ILE A 416 1.37 -22.07 -14.05
C ILE A 416 2.34 -22.54 -12.97
N ARG A 417 3.62 -22.77 -13.31
CA ARG A 417 4.73 -23.04 -12.36
C ARG A 417 4.87 -22.02 -11.22
N THR A 418 4.35 -20.80 -11.37
CA THR A 418 4.39 -19.77 -10.32
C THR A 418 3.28 -19.90 -9.26
N VAL A 419 2.36 -20.86 -9.39
CA VAL A 419 1.40 -21.23 -8.32
C VAL A 419 1.44 -22.69 -7.94
N PHE A 420 2.27 -23.49 -8.59
CA PHE A 420 2.55 -24.82 -8.08
C PHE A 420 3.38 -24.66 -6.82
N GLU A 421 2.99 -25.33 -5.74
CA GLU A 421 3.82 -25.45 -4.55
C GLU A 421 5.06 -26.34 -4.87
N SER A 422 4.93 -27.28 -5.83
CA SER A 422 6.06 -28.08 -6.33
C SER A 422 7.07 -27.29 -7.17
N GLN A 423 8.37 -27.56 -6.98
CA GLN A 423 9.48 -26.97 -7.76
C GLN A 423 10.50 -28.02 -8.18
N GLU A 424 10.87 -28.05 -9.46
CA GLU A 424 11.94 -28.93 -9.97
C GLU A 424 13.33 -28.46 -9.53
N ALA A 425 14.30 -29.38 -9.51
CA ALA A 425 15.71 -29.10 -9.25
C ALA A 425 16.32 -28.11 -10.28
N ASN A 426 17.17 -27.19 -9.79
CA ASN A 426 17.85 -26.18 -10.60
C ASN A 426 19.37 -26.48 -10.69
N ALA A 427 19.96 -26.30 -11.88
CA ALA A 427 21.37 -26.54 -12.14
C ALA A 427 22.32 -25.40 -11.70
N LEU A 428 21.84 -24.16 -11.59
CA LEU A 428 22.67 -22.98 -11.26
C LEU A 428 22.59 -22.63 -9.76
N GLY A 429 23.24 -23.45 -8.93
CA GLY A 429 23.23 -23.35 -7.46
C GLY A 429 24.02 -22.17 -6.84
N ILE A 430 23.93 -20.96 -7.42
CA ILE A 430 24.79 -19.80 -7.09
C ILE A 430 24.02 -18.67 -6.35
N ILE A 431 22.96 -19.02 -5.60
CA ILE A 431 22.29 -18.10 -4.66
C ILE A 431 22.06 -18.84 -3.34
N PRO A 432 23.03 -18.85 -2.40
CA PRO A 432 23.05 -19.74 -1.24
C PRO A 432 22.15 -19.29 -0.07
N VAL A 433 21.00 -18.64 -0.34
CA VAL A 433 20.11 -18.05 0.68
C VAL A 433 18.78 -18.80 0.83
N LEU A 434 18.28 -19.44 -0.25
CA LEU A 434 17.05 -20.24 -0.25
C LEU A 434 17.28 -21.52 -1.07
N GLY A 435 17.48 -22.64 -0.39
CA GLY A 435 18.05 -23.86 -0.99
C GLY A 435 17.04 -24.93 -1.43
N TYR A 436 16.85 -25.09 -2.75
CA TYR A 436 16.12 -26.23 -3.36
C TYR A 436 16.95 -26.96 -4.42
N GLY A 437 18.18 -27.34 -4.09
CA GLY A 437 19.12 -28.00 -5.01
C GLY A 437 18.72 -29.40 -5.52
N ARG A 438 17.63 -29.99 -5.02
CA ARG A 438 17.04 -31.25 -5.52
C ARG A 438 15.55 -31.15 -5.85
N GLY A 439 15.02 -29.93 -5.95
CA GLY A 439 13.58 -29.69 -6.05
C GLY A 439 12.88 -29.79 -4.68
N PHE A 440 11.56 -29.61 -4.69
CA PHE A 440 10.69 -29.45 -3.52
C PHE A 440 9.27 -29.92 -3.89
N THR A 441 8.69 -30.88 -3.15
CA THR A 441 7.30 -31.34 -3.27
C THR A 441 6.95 -32.29 -2.11
N SER A 442 5.68 -32.60 -1.92
CA SER A 442 5.13 -33.56 -0.94
C SER A 442 3.75 -34.05 -1.39
N LEU A 443 3.17 -35.08 -0.76
CA LEU A 443 1.83 -35.57 -1.13
C LEU A 443 0.75 -34.47 -1.02
N ASN A 444 0.70 -33.74 0.09
CA ASN A 444 -0.27 -32.64 0.27
C ASN A 444 0.03 -31.43 -0.64
N ILE A 445 1.27 -31.23 -1.09
CA ILE A 445 1.60 -30.26 -2.16
C ILE A 445 1.01 -30.72 -3.50
N LEU A 446 1.19 -32.00 -3.86
CA LEU A 446 0.71 -32.55 -5.14
C LEU A 446 -0.82 -32.56 -5.25
N GLU A 447 -1.53 -32.81 -4.15
CA GLU A 447 -3.00 -32.69 -4.11
C GLU A 447 -3.47 -31.25 -4.35
N ARG A 448 -2.77 -30.25 -3.79
CA ARG A 448 -3.06 -28.83 -4.03
C ARG A 448 -2.72 -28.39 -5.45
N ASP A 449 -1.60 -28.84 -5.99
CA ASP A 449 -1.23 -28.60 -7.39
C ASP A 449 -2.30 -29.19 -8.32
N ALA A 450 -2.78 -30.42 -8.06
CA ALA A 450 -3.86 -31.05 -8.81
C ALA A 450 -5.23 -30.35 -8.67
N ALA A 451 -5.57 -29.90 -7.46
CA ALA A 451 -6.77 -29.10 -7.21
C ALA A 451 -6.68 -27.72 -7.88
N THR A 452 -5.48 -27.14 -7.95
CA THR A 452 -5.19 -25.88 -8.64
C THR A 452 -5.39 -26.05 -10.15
N ILE A 453 -4.78 -27.07 -10.78
CA ILE A 453 -5.01 -27.42 -12.20
C ILE A 453 -6.52 -27.54 -12.49
N ARG A 454 -7.27 -28.27 -11.63
CA ARG A 454 -8.72 -28.44 -11.78
C ARG A 454 -9.49 -27.11 -11.68
N SER A 455 -9.12 -26.26 -10.73
CA SER A 455 -9.69 -24.92 -10.56
C SER A 455 -9.43 -24.02 -11.77
N LEU A 456 -8.23 -24.12 -12.36
CA LEU A 456 -7.86 -23.37 -13.57
C LEU A 456 -8.67 -23.83 -14.79
N MET A 457 -8.85 -25.15 -14.98
CA MET A 457 -9.74 -25.68 -16.04
C MET A 457 -11.18 -25.19 -15.88
N ASN A 458 -11.72 -25.20 -14.65
CA ASN A 458 -13.06 -24.71 -14.35
C ASN A 458 -13.25 -23.22 -14.71
N GLU A 459 -12.26 -22.37 -14.45
CA GLU A 459 -12.30 -20.93 -14.80
C GLU A 459 -12.00 -20.63 -16.29
N LEU A 460 -11.43 -21.59 -17.03
CA LEU A 460 -11.35 -21.58 -18.50
C LEU A 460 -12.64 -22.06 -19.18
N GLY A 461 -13.58 -22.65 -18.44
CA GLY A 461 -14.90 -23.11 -18.90
C GLY A 461 -15.05 -24.63 -19.01
N TYR A 462 -14.07 -25.41 -18.56
CA TYR A 462 -14.10 -26.87 -18.55
C TYR A 462 -14.57 -27.35 -17.17
N ARG A 463 -15.89 -27.31 -16.93
CA ARG A 463 -16.54 -27.49 -15.61
C ARG A 463 -16.37 -28.90 -15.02
N ASP A 464 -16.22 -29.89 -15.89
CA ASP A 464 -16.23 -31.32 -15.53
C ASP A 464 -14.80 -31.92 -15.55
N ALA A 465 -13.79 -31.06 -15.67
CA ALA A 465 -12.40 -31.47 -15.81
C ALA A 465 -11.89 -32.26 -14.60
N GLN A 466 -11.21 -33.38 -14.86
CA GLN A 466 -10.61 -34.23 -13.84
C GLN A 466 -9.10 -34.15 -13.88
N VAL A 467 -8.46 -34.35 -12.73
CA VAL A 467 -6.99 -34.31 -12.59
C VAL A 467 -6.58 -35.42 -11.64
N ARG A 468 -5.68 -36.29 -12.10
CA ARG A 468 -5.06 -37.40 -11.36
C ARG A 468 -3.54 -37.17 -11.30
N VAL A 469 -2.91 -37.53 -10.18
CA VAL A 469 -1.45 -37.40 -10.01
C VAL A 469 -0.80 -38.78 -10.17
N ASN A 470 0.00 -38.93 -11.21
CA ASN A 470 0.81 -40.13 -11.42
C ASN A 470 2.25 -39.85 -10.99
N GLN A 471 2.77 -40.69 -10.10
CA GLN A 471 4.13 -40.60 -9.57
C GLN A 471 5.01 -41.66 -10.25
N GLY A 472 6.24 -41.30 -10.63
CA GLY A 472 7.19 -42.24 -11.22
C GLY A 472 8.61 -41.99 -10.74
N VAL A 473 9.32 -43.07 -10.43
CA VAL A 473 10.78 -43.04 -10.16
C VAL A 473 11.51 -43.49 -11.42
N SER A 474 12.62 -42.85 -11.74
CA SER A 474 13.49 -43.20 -12.85
C SER A 474 14.18 -44.57 -12.67
N PRO A 475 14.63 -45.25 -13.75
CA PRO A 475 15.27 -46.56 -13.64
C PRO A 475 16.58 -46.61 -12.82
N ASN A 476 17.31 -45.49 -12.68
CA ASN A 476 18.46 -45.38 -11.78
C ASN A 476 18.06 -45.25 -10.29
N GLY A 477 16.78 -45.05 -9.98
CA GLY A 477 16.27 -44.96 -8.61
C GLY A 477 16.55 -43.63 -7.89
N GLU A 478 17.04 -42.60 -8.58
CA GLU A 478 17.44 -41.32 -7.99
C GLU A 478 16.50 -40.15 -8.29
N ASP A 479 15.78 -40.20 -9.42
CA ASP A 479 14.98 -39.06 -9.91
C ASP A 479 13.48 -39.34 -9.81
N LEU A 480 12.74 -38.34 -9.32
CA LEU A 480 11.29 -38.31 -9.22
C LEU A 480 10.72 -37.53 -10.40
N ILE A 481 9.73 -38.14 -11.06
CA ILE A 481 8.94 -37.55 -12.15
C ILE A 481 7.48 -37.55 -11.73
N ILE A 482 6.86 -36.38 -11.76
CA ILE A 482 5.45 -36.19 -11.42
C ILE A 482 4.69 -35.84 -12.69
N THR A 483 3.59 -36.56 -12.96
CA THR A 483 2.73 -36.34 -14.12
C THR A 483 1.28 -36.13 -13.68
N PHE A 484 0.79 -34.90 -13.82
CA PHE A 484 -0.61 -34.56 -13.69
C PHE A 484 -1.34 -34.98 -14.97
N GLN A 485 -2.14 -36.04 -14.90
CA GLN A 485 -3.00 -36.47 -15.99
C GLN A 485 -4.34 -35.75 -15.87
N VAL A 486 -4.58 -34.83 -16.79
CA VAL A 486 -5.82 -34.09 -16.95
C VAL A 486 -6.75 -34.84 -17.90
N ASP A 487 -8.04 -34.70 -17.66
CA ASP A 487 -9.13 -34.96 -18.58
C ASP A 487 -9.92 -33.65 -18.68
N GLU A 488 -10.09 -33.09 -19.88
CA GLU A 488 -10.69 -31.75 -20.03
C GLU A 488 -12.22 -31.75 -19.84
N GLY A 489 -12.91 -32.85 -20.15
CA GLY A 489 -14.37 -32.85 -20.29
C GLY A 489 -14.87 -31.91 -21.42
N ALA A 490 -16.18 -31.64 -21.45
CA ALA A 490 -16.79 -30.80 -22.48
C ALA A 490 -16.63 -29.29 -22.16
N PRO A 491 -16.27 -28.44 -23.15
CA PRO A 491 -16.18 -27.00 -22.92
C PRO A 491 -17.57 -26.36 -22.80
N THR A 492 -17.76 -25.60 -21.72
CA THR A 492 -18.96 -24.79 -21.49
C THR A 492 -18.85 -23.47 -22.27
N MET A 493 -19.82 -23.18 -23.14
CA MET A 493 -19.84 -22.02 -24.04
C MET A 493 -20.97 -21.05 -23.67
N VAL A 494 -20.70 -19.74 -23.70
CA VAL A 494 -21.72 -18.70 -23.47
C VAL A 494 -22.42 -18.37 -24.79
N ALA A 495 -23.65 -18.82 -24.95
CA ALA A 495 -24.47 -18.59 -26.15
C ALA A 495 -24.97 -17.13 -26.22
N SER A 496 -25.53 -16.61 -25.13
CA SER A 496 -26.04 -15.23 -25.06
C SER A 496 -25.81 -14.56 -23.70
N VAL A 497 -25.90 -13.24 -23.69
CA VAL A 497 -25.92 -12.41 -22.47
C VAL A 497 -27.20 -11.59 -22.44
N ASN A 498 -28.00 -11.79 -21.41
CA ASN A 498 -29.19 -10.99 -21.14
C ASN A 498 -28.91 -10.04 -19.97
N ILE A 499 -29.51 -8.85 -19.99
CA ILE A 499 -29.57 -7.93 -18.85
C ILE A 499 -31.05 -7.71 -18.54
N VAL A 500 -31.43 -7.85 -17.27
CA VAL A 500 -32.84 -7.76 -16.81
C VAL A 500 -32.93 -6.94 -15.52
N GLY A 501 -34.08 -6.31 -15.28
CA GLY A 501 -34.33 -5.46 -14.11
C GLY A 501 -33.81 -4.02 -14.22
N ASN A 502 -33.13 -3.66 -15.30
CA ASN A 502 -32.64 -2.30 -15.55
C ASN A 502 -33.76 -1.39 -16.11
N ASN A 503 -34.05 -0.28 -15.45
CA ASN A 503 -35.01 0.75 -15.90
C ASN A 503 -34.36 2.15 -15.93
N ALA A 504 -33.50 2.47 -14.96
CA ALA A 504 -32.82 3.75 -14.86
C ALA A 504 -31.70 3.94 -15.90
N ILE A 505 -31.16 2.84 -16.45
CA ILE A 505 -30.12 2.83 -17.50
C ILE A 505 -30.51 1.81 -18.57
N SER A 506 -30.32 2.14 -19.85
CA SER A 506 -30.72 1.28 -20.97
C SER A 506 -29.81 0.06 -21.13
N SER A 507 -30.38 -1.09 -21.52
CA SER A 507 -29.61 -2.34 -21.66
C SER A 507 -28.52 -2.22 -22.74
N ASP A 508 -28.71 -1.39 -23.76
CA ASP A 508 -27.74 -1.20 -24.84
C ASP A 508 -26.61 -0.23 -24.45
N GLU A 509 -26.86 0.71 -23.54
CA GLU A 509 -25.80 1.48 -22.90
C GLU A 509 -24.91 0.60 -22.03
N LEU A 510 -25.50 -0.27 -21.21
CA LEU A 510 -24.76 -1.26 -20.42
C LEU A 510 -23.97 -2.21 -21.33
N LYS A 511 -24.59 -2.80 -22.38
CA LYS A 511 -23.91 -3.72 -23.32
C LYS A 511 -22.71 -3.10 -24.03
N ARG A 512 -22.72 -1.80 -24.36
CA ARG A 512 -21.58 -1.11 -25.02
C ARG A 512 -20.33 -1.04 -24.15
N GLU A 513 -20.50 -1.04 -22.83
CA GLU A 513 -19.42 -0.95 -21.85
C GLU A 513 -19.03 -2.31 -21.23
N LEU A 514 -19.72 -3.40 -21.57
CA LEU A 514 -19.43 -4.75 -21.07
C LEU A 514 -18.28 -5.43 -21.84
N PRO A 515 -17.45 -6.27 -21.17
CA PRO A 515 -16.53 -7.16 -21.87
C PRO A 515 -17.29 -8.19 -22.71
N LYS A 516 -16.72 -8.62 -23.84
CA LYS A 516 -17.31 -9.67 -24.68
C LYS A 516 -17.37 -11.00 -23.92
N LEU A 517 -18.59 -11.52 -23.72
CA LEU A 517 -18.83 -12.86 -23.13
C LEU A 517 -19.34 -13.87 -24.18
N ALA A 518 -20.30 -13.47 -25.03
CA ALA A 518 -20.96 -14.37 -25.97
C ALA A 518 -20.00 -14.90 -27.05
N GLY A 519 -20.16 -16.19 -27.39
CA GLY A 519 -19.30 -16.93 -28.31
C GLY A 519 -17.94 -17.32 -27.73
N LEU A 520 -17.71 -17.14 -26.42
CA LEU A 520 -16.50 -17.59 -25.71
C LEU A 520 -16.85 -18.69 -24.71
N THR A 521 -15.82 -19.37 -24.18
CA THR A 521 -16.00 -20.29 -23.06
C THR A 521 -16.46 -19.53 -21.80
N TYR A 522 -17.19 -20.21 -20.92
CA TYR A 522 -17.55 -19.66 -19.63
C TYR A 522 -16.31 -19.36 -18.78
N SER A 523 -16.36 -18.26 -18.02
CA SER A 523 -15.36 -17.93 -17.02
C SER A 523 -16.04 -17.10 -15.92
N ARG A 524 -15.89 -17.50 -14.66
CA ARG A 524 -16.56 -16.81 -13.54
C ARG A 524 -15.96 -15.43 -13.34
N ALA A 525 -14.67 -15.24 -13.62
CA ALA A 525 -14.06 -13.91 -13.59
C ALA A 525 -14.56 -12.98 -14.70
N ARG A 526 -14.81 -13.49 -15.93
CA ARG A 526 -15.45 -12.68 -16.99
C ARG A 526 -16.82 -12.16 -16.55
N VAL A 527 -17.65 -13.04 -15.98
CA VAL A 527 -18.99 -12.66 -15.50
C VAL A 527 -18.92 -11.74 -14.27
N ARG A 528 -18.01 -11.99 -13.32
CA ARG A 528 -17.77 -11.08 -12.17
C ARG A 528 -17.32 -9.69 -12.62
N ASN A 529 -16.46 -9.59 -13.64
CA ASN A 529 -16.03 -8.30 -14.18
C ASN A 529 -17.18 -7.57 -14.90
N ALA A 530 -18.04 -8.28 -15.63
CA ALA A 530 -19.29 -7.73 -16.19
C ALA A 530 -20.23 -7.17 -15.11
N VAL A 531 -20.51 -7.95 -14.05
CA VAL A 531 -21.31 -7.52 -12.88
C VAL A 531 -20.71 -6.27 -12.22
N ARG A 532 -19.38 -6.29 -11.97
CA ARG A 532 -18.63 -5.16 -11.41
C ARG A 532 -18.73 -3.91 -12.28
N LYS A 533 -18.64 -4.06 -13.61
CA LYS A 533 -18.71 -2.96 -14.56
C LYS A 533 -20.11 -2.33 -14.63
N ILE A 534 -21.19 -3.12 -14.56
CA ILE A 534 -22.56 -2.57 -14.44
C ILE A 534 -22.71 -1.82 -13.11
N SER A 535 -22.27 -2.41 -11.99
CA SER A 535 -22.29 -1.76 -10.67
C SER A 535 -21.52 -0.44 -10.66
N GLU A 536 -20.35 -0.39 -11.32
CA GLU A 536 -19.56 0.84 -11.50
C GLU A 536 -20.32 1.92 -12.30
N ILE A 537 -21.04 1.55 -13.36
CA ILE A 537 -21.88 2.47 -14.15
C ILE A 537 -23.03 3.05 -13.32
N TYR A 538 -23.81 2.18 -12.65
CA TYR A 538 -24.91 2.61 -11.76
C TYR A 538 -24.41 3.52 -10.63
N SER A 539 -23.34 3.12 -9.96
CA SER A 539 -22.75 3.90 -8.86
C SER A 539 -22.22 5.25 -9.33
N ASN A 540 -21.64 5.34 -10.54
CA ASN A 540 -21.20 6.62 -11.13
C ASN A 540 -22.37 7.55 -11.50
N ALA A 541 -23.56 6.99 -11.78
CA ALA A 541 -24.81 7.73 -11.95
C ALA A 541 -25.51 8.08 -10.60
N GLY A 542 -24.89 7.75 -9.46
CA GLY A 542 -25.37 8.05 -8.11
C GLY A 542 -26.19 6.92 -7.45
N PHE A 543 -26.47 5.84 -8.16
CA PHE A 543 -27.18 4.66 -7.65
C PHE A 543 -26.21 3.73 -6.93
N TYR A 544 -25.70 4.16 -5.77
CA TYR A 544 -24.68 3.41 -5.03
C TYR A 544 -25.18 2.07 -4.47
N ASP A 545 -26.45 2.01 -4.05
CA ASP A 545 -27.07 0.80 -3.49
C ASP A 545 -27.45 -0.25 -4.57
N ALA A 546 -27.11 -0.02 -5.85
CA ALA A 546 -27.51 -0.88 -6.96
C ALA A 546 -26.95 -2.31 -6.82
N ARG A 547 -27.84 -3.30 -6.75
CA ARG A 547 -27.48 -4.72 -6.56
C ARG A 547 -27.58 -5.47 -7.87
N ILE A 548 -26.42 -5.83 -8.42
CA ILE A 548 -26.29 -6.62 -9.64
C ILE A 548 -25.87 -8.05 -9.26
N THR A 549 -26.58 -9.06 -9.76
CA THR A 549 -26.24 -10.48 -9.64
C THR A 549 -26.04 -11.10 -11.03
N SER A 550 -25.62 -12.37 -11.08
CA SER A 550 -25.51 -13.13 -12.32
C SER A 550 -26.03 -14.55 -12.13
N ALA A 551 -26.99 -14.95 -12.96
CA ALA A 551 -27.44 -16.34 -13.07
C ALA A 551 -26.82 -17.02 -14.30
N ILE A 552 -26.61 -18.33 -14.18
CA ILE A 552 -26.38 -19.22 -15.32
C ILE A 552 -27.72 -19.91 -15.61
N ILE A 553 -28.12 -19.92 -16.88
CA ILE A 553 -29.23 -20.74 -17.36
C ILE A 553 -28.60 -21.77 -18.30
N ASP A 554 -28.43 -23.00 -17.80
CA ASP A 554 -27.95 -24.11 -18.62
C ASP A 554 -29.01 -24.44 -19.69
N SER A 555 -28.59 -24.62 -20.95
CA SER A 555 -29.49 -25.09 -22.02
C SER A 555 -29.63 -26.62 -21.93
N PRO A 556 -30.78 -27.22 -22.29
CA PRO A 556 -30.93 -28.68 -22.26
C PRO A 556 -29.91 -29.32 -23.23
N ALA A 557 -29.04 -30.17 -22.69
CA ALA A 557 -27.96 -30.79 -23.46
C ALA A 557 -28.52 -31.71 -24.56
N VAL A 558 -28.18 -31.43 -25.82
CA VAL A 558 -28.59 -32.27 -26.95
C VAL A 558 -27.67 -33.48 -27.01
N VAL A 559 -28.25 -34.69 -26.99
CA VAL A 559 -27.49 -35.95 -27.01
C VAL A 559 -26.71 -36.06 -28.32
N GLY A 560 -25.38 -35.96 -28.22
CA GLY A 560 -24.45 -35.98 -29.36
C GLY A 560 -23.63 -34.70 -29.55
N GLU A 561 -23.93 -33.61 -28.83
CA GLU A 561 -23.12 -32.39 -28.90
C GLU A 561 -21.80 -32.47 -28.10
N THR A 562 -20.75 -31.89 -28.66
CA THR A 562 -19.37 -31.89 -28.10
C THR A 562 -19.07 -30.69 -27.21
N LYS A 563 -20.11 -29.93 -26.81
CA LYS A 563 -20.02 -28.66 -26.05
C LYS A 563 -21.24 -28.54 -25.15
N HIS A 564 -21.19 -27.65 -24.15
CA HIS A 564 -22.35 -27.36 -23.28
C HIS A 564 -22.71 -25.88 -23.34
N GLU A 565 -23.86 -25.54 -23.94
CA GLU A 565 -24.28 -24.15 -24.11
C GLU A 565 -25.05 -23.59 -22.91
N ILE A 566 -24.60 -22.44 -22.40
CA ILE A 566 -25.25 -21.73 -21.30
C ILE A 566 -25.60 -20.30 -21.73
N LYS A 567 -26.63 -19.74 -21.09
CA LYS A 567 -26.99 -18.32 -21.20
C LYS A 567 -26.62 -17.63 -19.89
N VAL A 568 -25.96 -16.48 -19.98
CA VAL A 568 -25.60 -15.67 -18.80
C VAL A 568 -26.61 -14.55 -18.65
N GLU A 569 -27.27 -14.48 -17.50
CA GLU A 569 -28.26 -13.45 -17.20
C GLU A 569 -27.75 -12.55 -16.09
N LEU A 570 -27.54 -11.27 -16.40
CA LEU A 570 -27.11 -10.24 -15.46
C LEU A 570 -28.35 -9.54 -14.93
N ARG A 571 -28.69 -9.77 -13.65
CA ARG A 571 -29.91 -9.23 -13.04
C ARG A 571 -29.58 -8.00 -12.22
N VAL A 572 -30.33 -6.93 -12.43
CA VAL A 572 -30.35 -5.78 -11.52
C VAL A 572 -31.51 -6.02 -10.55
N GLU A 573 -31.21 -6.62 -9.40
CA GLU A 573 -32.22 -7.02 -8.41
C GLU A 573 -32.89 -5.79 -7.78
N THR A 574 -32.10 -4.73 -7.56
CA THR A 574 -32.56 -3.42 -7.07
C THR A 574 -31.68 -2.31 -7.63
N GLU A 575 -32.27 -1.31 -8.29
CA GLU A 575 -31.54 -0.10 -8.75
C GLU A 575 -31.26 0.87 -7.58
N GLY A 576 -32.14 0.92 -6.59
CA GLY A 576 -32.04 1.81 -5.42
C GLY A 576 -32.43 3.26 -5.71
N ARG A 577 -32.33 4.11 -4.69
CA ARG A 577 -32.39 5.58 -4.85
C ARG A 577 -30.97 6.12 -5.11
N ARG A 578 -30.88 7.37 -5.57
CA ARG A 578 -29.59 8.08 -5.53
C ARG A 578 -29.16 8.30 -4.08
N VAL A 579 -27.85 8.23 -3.88
CA VAL A 579 -27.21 8.32 -2.56
C VAL A 579 -26.36 9.59 -2.49
N VAL A 580 -26.61 10.45 -1.50
CA VAL A 580 -25.93 11.73 -1.29
C VAL A 580 -25.11 11.70 0.01
N ILE A 581 -23.88 12.19 -0.05
CA ILE A 581 -22.97 12.29 1.11
C ILE A 581 -23.43 13.44 2.01
N ASN A 582 -23.88 13.13 3.22
CA ASN A 582 -24.26 14.10 4.24
C ASN A 582 -23.03 14.72 4.91
N ARG A 583 -22.24 13.91 5.62
CA ARG A 583 -20.92 14.29 6.17
C ARG A 583 -19.89 13.20 5.92
N VAL A 584 -18.61 13.54 6.07
CA VAL A 584 -17.48 12.60 6.00
C VAL A 584 -16.77 12.59 7.34
N LEU A 585 -16.68 11.42 7.97
CA LEU A 585 -16.07 11.16 9.27
C LEU A 585 -14.76 10.40 9.10
N VAL A 586 -13.85 10.49 10.08
CA VAL A 586 -12.54 9.82 10.03
C VAL A 586 -12.24 9.14 11.37
N SER A 587 -11.70 7.93 11.35
CA SER A 587 -11.32 7.18 12.57
C SER A 587 -9.91 6.58 12.47
N GLY A 588 -9.31 6.27 13.64
CA GLY A 588 -8.06 5.52 13.76
C GLY A 588 -6.77 6.31 13.52
N ASN A 589 -6.89 7.59 13.16
CA ASN A 589 -5.78 8.51 12.96
C ASN A 589 -5.20 9.05 14.28
N LYS A 590 -4.22 8.33 14.85
CA LYS A 590 -3.61 8.65 16.15
C LYS A 590 -2.65 9.87 16.13
N LYS A 591 -2.06 10.21 14.98
CA LYS A 591 -1.10 11.34 14.82
C LYS A 591 -1.45 12.26 13.67
N THR A 592 -2.12 11.74 12.65
CA THR A 592 -2.65 12.51 11.53
C THR A 592 -3.90 13.26 11.97
N LYS A 593 -4.05 14.50 11.53
CA LYS A 593 -5.27 15.27 11.76
C LYS A 593 -6.34 14.81 10.76
N SER A 594 -7.57 14.59 11.21
CA SER A 594 -8.71 14.26 10.35
C SER A 594 -8.87 15.27 9.19
N GLY A 595 -8.62 16.56 9.44
CA GLY A 595 -8.62 17.62 8.41
C GLY A 595 -7.50 17.55 7.36
N ALA A 596 -6.49 16.69 7.51
CA ALA A 596 -5.53 16.35 6.46
C ALA A 596 -6.02 15.16 5.62
N ILE A 597 -6.61 14.14 6.25
CA ILE A 597 -7.25 12.99 5.59
C ILE A 597 -8.43 13.47 4.73
N LEU A 598 -9.28 14.36 5.24
CA LEU A 598 -10.38 14.99 4.50
C LEU A 598 -9.92 15.92 3.36
N LYS A 599 -8.64 16.33 3.32
CA LYS A 599 -8.06 17.03 2.16
C LYS A 599 -7.51 16.07 1.10
N ALA A 600 -7.19 14.83 1.50
CA ALA A 600 -6.66 13.78 0.63
C ALA A 600 -7.76 12.90 0.01
N ALA A 601 -8.91 12.77 0.68
CA ALA A 601 -10.09 12.15 0.10
C ALA A 601 -10.69 13.00 -1.05
N THR A 602 -11.25 12.32 -2.06
CA THR A 602 -12.01 12.93 -3.16
C THR A 602 -13.46 13.22 -2.77
N LEU A 603 -14.00 12.41 -1.83
CA LEU A 603 -15.35 12.47 -1.26
C LEU A 603 -15.67 13.83 -0.62
N LYS A 604 -16.88 14.34 -0.84
CA LYS A 604 -17.32 15.67 -0.37
C LYS A 604 -18.78 15.65 0.09
N PRO A 605 -19.12 16.29 1.23
CA PRO A 605 -20.49 16.62 1.59
C PRO A 605 -21.27 17.29 0.44
N GLY A 606 -22.54 16.92 0.29
CA GLY A 606 -23.45 17.42 -0.75
C GLY A 606 -23.26 16.81 -2.15
N ALA A 607 -22.28 15.92 -2.36
CA ALA A 607 -22.11 15.22 -3.62
C ALA A 607 -22.80 13.84 -3.61
N PHE A 608 -23.16 13.32 -4.78
CA PHE A 608 -23.57 11.91 -4.91
C PHE A 608 -22.41 10.97 -4.54
N LEU A 609 -22.71 9.90 -3.82
CA LEU A 609 -21.74 8.86 -3.49
C LEU A 609 -21.51 7.98 -4.73
N ARG A 610 -20.27 7.98 -5.25
CA ARG A 610 -19.87 7.21 -6.43
C ARG A 610 -18.71 6.29 -6.07
N ALA A 611 -18.75 5.02 -6.51
CA ALA A 611 -17.68 4.06 -6.28
C ALA A 611 -16.31 4.55 -6.76
N ALA A 612 -16.27 5.31 -7.87
CA ALA A 612 -15.03 5.93 -8.37
C ALA A 612 -14.43 6.97 -7.40
N ASP A 613 -15.25 7.72 -6.66
CA ASP A 613 -14.76 8.67 -5.64
C ASP A 613 -14.32 7.96 -4.36
N VAL A 614 -14.98 6.85 -4.00
CA VAL A 614 -14.57 5.98 -2.88
C VAL A 614 -13.20 5.38 -3.17
N TYR A 615 -13.07 4.61 -4.26
CA TYR A 615 -11.81 3.99 -4.68
C TYR A 615 -10.70 5.04 -4.94
N GLY A 616 -11.06 6.17 -5.55
CA GLY A 616 -10.14 7.30 -5.74
C GLY A 616 -9.67 7.92 -4.43
N SER A 617 -10.49 7.92 -3.38
CA SER A 617 -10.11 8.38 -2.04
C SER A 617 -9.21 7.36 -1.33
N GLU A 618 -9.53 6.07 -1.40
CA GLU A 618 -8.68 5.01 -0.86
C GLU A 618 -7.28 5.05 -1.49
N LEU A 619 -7.20 5.07 -2.82
CA LEU A 619 -5.92 5.17 -3.54
C LEU A 619 -5.14 6.45 -3.19
N SER A 620 -5.82 7.59 -3.07
CA SER A 620 -5.23 8.91 -2.73
C SER A 620 -4.75 9.00 -1.27
N LEU A 621 -5.27 8.15 -0.38
CA LEU A 621 -4.82 8.00 1.01
C LEU A 621 -3.69 6.96 1.12
N TYR A 622 -3.79 5.82 0.45
CA TYR A 622 -2.68 4.85 0.36
C TYR A 622 -1.43 5.50 -0.25
N SER A 623 -1.58 6.33 -1.29
CA SER A 623 -0.46 7.04 -1.93
C SER A 623 0.12 8.20 -1.11
N THR A 624 -0.17 8.31 0.19
CA THR A 624 0.56 9.21 1.11
C THR A 624 1.60 8.48 1.96
N ASP A 625 1.68 7.16 1.85
CA ASP A 625 2.53 6.26 2.65
C ASP A 625 2.32 6.38 4.17
N ALA A 626 1.24 7.02 4.62
CA ALA A 626 0.94 7.25 6.04
C ALA A 626 0.05 6.16 6.65
N PHE A 627 -0.57 5.32 5.82
CA PHE A 627 -1.55 4.31 6.23
C PHE A 627 -1.26 2.95 5.56
N ASP A 628 -1.25 1.87 6.34
CA ASP A 628 -1.18 0.50 5.82
C ASP A 628 -2.58 -0.06 5.46
N ARG A 629 -3.63 0.55 6.01
CA ARG A 629 -5.03 0.19 5.80
C ARG A 629 -5.92 1.42 5.75
N VAL A 630 -6.75 1.50 4.72
CA VAL A 630 -7.84 2.46 4.56
C VAL A 630 -9.10 1.65 4.26
N VAL A 631 -10.20 1.95 4.94
CA VAL A 631 -11.51 1.31 4.70
C VAL A 631 -12.56 2.41 4.72
N ILE A 632 -13.24 2.60 3.59
CA ILE A 632 -14.33 3.59 3.49
C ILE A 632 -15.69 2.88 3.51
N LYS A 633 -16.62 3.35 4.35
CA LYS A 633 -17.99 2.82 4.48
C LYS A 633 -19.04 3.94 4.45
N PRO A 634 -20.17 3.76 3.75
CA PRO A 634 -21.36 4.59 3.95
C PRO A 634 -22.26 3.98 5.02
N GLU A 635 -22.70 4.79 5.99
CA GLU A 635 -23.74 4.45 6.97
C GLU A 635 -25.00 5.31 6.74
N PRO A 636 -26.22 4.84 7.06
CA PRO A 636 -27.46 5.57 6.75
C PRO A 636 -27.57 6.91 7.50
N ALA A 637 -27.80 8.01 6.77
CA ALA A 637 -28.00 9.35 7.33
C ALA A 637 -29.43 9.89 7.08
N GLY A 638 -30.41 8.99 6.93
CA GLY A 638 -31.81 9.33 6.64
C GLY A 638 -32.01 9.69 5.16
N ASP A 639 -32.92 10.63 4.89
CA ASP A 639 -33.22 11.13 3.55
C ASP A 639 -33.02 12.65 3.46
N THR A 640 -32.62 13.13 2.29
CA THR A 640 -32.50 14.55 1.98
C THR A 640 -33.88 15.19 1.77
N PRO A 641 -34.02 16.53 1.88
CA PRO A 641 -35.26 17.24 1.54
C PRO A 641 -35.74 17.04 0.09
N ALA A 642 -34.88 16.56 -0.82
CA ALA A 642 -35.21 16.25 -2.20
C ALA A 642 -35.69 14.79 -2.42
N GLY A 643 -35.71 13.96 -1.38
CA GLY A 643 -36.11 12.55 -1.45
C GLY A 643 -35.00 11.56 -1.84
N ASP A 644 -33.80 12.04 -2.17
CA ASP A 644 -32.60 11.20 -2.32
C ASP A 644 -32.13 10.69 -0.95
N LYS A 645 -31.55 9.48 -0.89
CA LYS A 645 -31.05 8.87 0.36
C LYS A 645 -29.78 9.58 0.82
N ALA A 646 -29.71 9.95 2.09
CA ALA A 646 -28.52 10.52 2.70
C ALA A 646 -27.66 9.42 3.36
N VAL A 647 -26.33 9.55 3.28
CA VAL A 647 -25.38 8.68 4.00
C VAL A 647 -24.22 9.48 4.59
N ASP A 648 -23.75 9.03 5.76
CA ASP A 648 -22.50 9.49 6.36
C ASP A 648 -21.37 8.58 5.87
N VAL A 649 -20.26 9.16 5.42
CA VAL A 649 -19.14 8.38 4.88
C VAL A 649 -17.99 8.32 5.88
N LEU A 650 -17.75 7.14 6.41
CA LEU A 650 -16.78 6.81 7.45
C LEU A 650 -15.47 6.36 6.79
N ILE A 651 -14.39 7.11 6.99
CA ILE A 651 -13.04 6.79 6.52
C ILE A 651 -12.22 6.27 7.70
N ASN A 652 -12.13 4.95 7.83
CA ASN A 652 -11.39 4.29 8.91
C ASN A 652 -9.98 4.00 8.42
N VAL A 653 -8.96 4.60 9.05
CA VAL A 653 -7.55 4.39 8.70
C VAL A 653 -6.79 3.69 9.82
N ASN A 654 -5.71 2.99 9.48
CA ASN A 654 -4.66 2.59 10.42
C ASN A 654 -3.34 3.25 10.02
N GLU A 655 -2.66 3.87 10.97
CA GLU A 655 -1.41 4.60 10.73
C GLU A 655 -0.19 3.69 10.79
N GLN A 656 0.58 3.64 9.70
CA GLN A 656 1.86 2.95 9.68
C GLN A 656 3.01 3.88 10.15
N PRO A 657 4.20 3.34 10.51
CA PRO A 657 5.34 4.16 10.93
C PRO A 657 5.69 5.20 9.85
N PRO A 658 5.59 6.52 10.12
CA PRO A 658 5.63 7.55 9.08
C PRO A 658 7.05 7.90 8.60
N ARG A 659 7.99 6.96 8.73
CA ARG A 659 9.42 7.12 8.40
C ARG A 659 9.82 6.07 7.38
N LEU A 660 10.04 6.51 6.16
CA LEU A 660 10.63 5.69 5.09
C LEU A 660 12.15 5.84 5.14
N LEU A 661 12.86 4.73 4.95
CA LEU A 661 14.30 4.67 4.83
C LEU A 661 14.63 3.90 3.56
N THR A 662 15.36 4.53 2.65
CA THR A 662 15.83 3.90 1.40
C THR A 662 17.34 4.06 1.31
N TYR A 663 18.05 3.00 0.95
CA TYR A 663 19.50 3.03 0.77
C TYR A 663 19.86 2.08 -0.36
N GLY A 664 20.88 2.43 -1.15
CA GLY A 664 21.29 1.59 -2.27
C GLY A 664 22.71 1.90 -2.75
N GLY A 665 23.31 0.92 -3.41
CA GLY A 665 24.70 0.96 -3.85
C GLY A 665 24.89 0.45 -5.27
N GLY A 666 25.86 1.00 -5.99
CA GLY A 666 26.14 0.68 -7.39
C GLY A 666 27.58 1.00 -7.78
N TYR A 667 27.95 0.67 -9.02
CA TYR A 667 29.27 0.95 -9.59
C TYR A 667 29.14 1.35 -11.07
N SER A 668 30.00 2.24 -11.55
CA SER A 668 30.15 2.51 -12.98
C SER A 668 31.59 2.91 -13.31
N THR A 669 32.03 2.74 -14.56
CA THR A 669 33.27 3.37 -15.04
C THR A 669 33.26 4.88 -14.88
N ASP A 670 32.09 5.48 -15.07
CA ASP A 670 31.89 6.92 -15.16
C ASP A 670 32.06 7.61 -13.79
N LEU A 671 31.35 7.11 -12.77
CA LEU A 671 31.29 7.70 -11.42
C LEU A 671 31.97 6.86 -10.33
N GLY A 672 32.53 5.70 -10.70
CA GLY A 672 33.13 4.75 -9.75
C GLY A 672 32.09 4.07 -8.85
N LEU A 673 32.55 3.64 -7.66
CA LEU A 673 31.68 3.21 -6.57
C LEU A 673 30.77 4.37 -6.16
N ASN A 674 29.47 4.10 -6.03
CA ASN A 674 28.45 5.10 -5.72
C ASN A 674 27.31 4.52 -4.88
N GLY A 675 26.57 5.38 -4.20
CA GLY A 675 25.42 4.99 -3.38
C GLY A 675 24.58 6.17 -2.91
N PHE A 676 23.52 5.86 -2.19
CA PHE A 676 22.63 6.85 -1.58
C PHE A 676 22.03 6.35 -0.27
N PHE A 677 21.58 7.31 0.54
CA PHE A 677 20.83 7.14 1.77
C PHE A 677 19.76 8.23 1.80
N ASP A 678 18.49 7.85 1.95
CA ASP A 678 17.33 8.73 1.94
C ASP A 678 16.44 8.39 3.14
N ILE A 679 16.29 9.36 4.06
CA ILE A 679 15.36 9.26 5.19
C ILE A 679 14.26 10.30 5.02
N ARG A 680 13.01 9.83 5.00
CA ARG A 680 11.83 10.65 4.72
C ARG A 680 10.73 10.45 5.74
N HIS A 681 10.21 11.55 6.28
CA HIS A 681 9.07 11.55 7.17
C HIS A 681 7.81 12.00 6.41
N VAL A 682 6.84 11.10 6.17
CA VAL A 682 5.71 11.37 5.24
C VAL A 682 4.52 12.08 5.88
N ASN A 683 4.49 12.21 7.21
CA ASN A 683 3.40 12.83 7.96
C ASN A 683 3.89 13.86 8.99
N LEU A 684 4.70 14.82 8.55
CA LEU A 684 5.18 15.92 9.41
C LEU A 684 3.99 16.69 10.02
N LEU A 685 4.09 16.96 11.33
CA LEU A 685 3.12 17.71 12.13
C LEU A 685 1.66 17.19 12.05
N GLY A 686 1.46 15.93 11.65
CA GLY A 686 0.14 15.34 11.44
C GLY A 686 -0.62 15.88 10.22
N ASN A 687 0.06 16.56 9.30
CA ASN A 687 -0.53 17.28 8.17
C ASN A 687 -0.47 16.51 6.84
N LEU A 688 0.04 15.27 6.80
CA LEU A 688 0.43 14.57 5.57
C LEU A 688 1.43 15.37 4.70
N TRP A 689 2.29 16.16 5.35
CA TRP A 689 3.43 16.83 4.72
C TRP A 689 4.65 15.92 4.76
N GLN A 690 5.39 15.83 3.66
CA GLN A 690 6.63 15.06 3.63
C GLN A 690 7.82 15.97 3.89
N GLY A 691 8.85 15.44 4.55
CA GLY A 691 10.18 16.05 4.55
C GLY A 691 11.26 14.98 4.46
N GLY A 692 12.23 15.18 3.58
CA GLY A 692 13.32 14.26 3.29
C GLY A 692 14.69 14.85 3.57
N ALA A 693 15.63 13.98 3.93
CA ALA A 693 17.05 14.24 3.90
C ALA A 693 17.73 13.11 3.10
N ARG A 694 18.32 13.46 1.96
CA ARG A 694 18.95 12.54 1.02
C ARG A 694 20.42 12.87 0.87
N VAL A 695 21.28 11.89 1.11
CA VAL A 695 22.71 11.92 0.81
C VAL A 695 22.96 11.01 -0.37
N ARG A 696 23.69 11.49 -1.38
CA ARG A 696 24.25 10.67 -2.48
C ARG A 696 25.76 10.83 -2.47
N TRP A 697 26.49 9.74 -2.59
CA TRP A 697 27.95 9.75 -2.68
C TRP A 697 28.42 8.93 -3.87
N SER A 698 29.59 9.30 -4.37
CA SER A 698 30.37 8.56 -5.37
C SER A 698 31.85 8.92 -5.18
N GLN A 699 32.74 8.38 -5.98
CA GLN A 699 34.16 8.75 -5.93
C GLN A 699 34.43 10.23 -6.29
N PHE A 700 33.50 10.90 -7.00
CA PHE A 700 33.73 12.26 -7.51
C PHE A 700 32.64 13.27 -7.11
N GLN A 701 31.41 12.83 -6.84
CA GLN A 701 30.28 13.68 -6.49
C GLN A 701 29.70 13.33 -5.12
N GLN A 702 29.45 14.36 -4.31
CA GLN A 702 28.78 14.30 -3.01
C GLN A 702 27.60 15.28 -3.03
N ILE A 703 26.38 14.79 -2.82
CA ILE A 703 25.16 15.61 -2.83
C ILE A 703 24.45 15.42 -1.49
N VAL A 704 24.13 16.52 -0.81
CA VAL A 704 23.28 16.55 0.38
C VAL A 704 22.06 17.40 0.05
N GLN A 705 20.88 16.78 0.03
CA GLN A 705 19.61 17.39 -0.32
C GLN A 705 18.66 17.31 0.88
N PHE A 706 18.06 18.44 1.24
CA PHE A 706 16.90 18.51 2.11
C PHE A 706 15.68 18.90 1.27
N ASP A 707 14.56 18.20 1.46
CA ASP A 707 13.29 18.51 0.80
C ASP A 707 12.14 18.66 1.80
N PHE A 708 11.23 19.59 1.53
CA PHE A 708 9.95 19.71 2.20
C PHE A 708 8.85 19.79 1.16
N ILE A 709 7.91 18.85 1.21
CA ILE A 709 6.83 18.69 0.25
C ILE A 709 5.50 18.87 0.97
N ASN A 710 4.76 19.91 0.60
CA ASN A 710 3.36 20.04 0.94
C ASN A 710 2.54 19.52 -0.26
N PRO A 711 2.06 18.26 -0.23
CA PRO A 711 1.43 17.65 -1.39
C PRO A 711 0.12 18.32 -1.79
N ARG A 712 -0.54 19.03 -0.86
CA ARG A 712 -1.89 19.58 -1.00
C ARG A 712 -1.97 21.01 -0.45
N PHE A 713 -1.02 21.86 -0.86
CA PHE A 713 -0.94 23.28 -0.47
C PHE A 713 -2.20 24.05 -0.89
N PHE A 714 -2.76 23.73 -2.06
CA PHE A 714 -4.11 24.09 -2.47
C PHE A 714 -5.04 22.86 -2.42
N ARG A 715 -6.35 23.08 -2.23
CA ARG A 715 -7.38 22.00 -2.29
C ARG A 715 -7.30 21.23 -3.61
N ASP A 716 -7.32 19.89 -3.52
CA ASP A 716 -7.19 18.97 -4.66
C ASP A 716 -8.20 19.23 -5.80
N GLY A 717 -7.72 19.07 -7.04
CA GLY A 717 -8.53 19.19 -8.26
C GLY A 717 -7.69 19.10 -9.53
N GLU A 718 -8.20 18.43 -10.57
CA GLU A 718 -7.42 17.93 -11.71
C GLU A 718 -6.70 18.99 -12.58
N LYS A 719 -7.06 20.27 -12.46
CA LYS A 719 -6.49 21.38 -13.25
C LYS A 719 -5.49 22.25 -12.46
N ARG A 720 -5.13 21.87 -11.22
CA ARG A 720 -4.36 22.69 -10.27
C ARG A 720 -2.87 22.35 -10.25
N PHE A 721 -2.09 23.26 -9.66
CA PHE A 721 -0.67 23.07 -9.38
C PHE A 721 -0.49 22.49 -7.97
N ALA A 722 0.06 21.27 -7.89
CA ALA A 722 0.38 20.50 -6.69
C ALA A 722 1.35 19.34 -7.08
N PRO A 723 2.29 18.90 -6.21
CA PRO A 723 2.59 19.40 -4.87
C PRO A 723 3.19 20.83 -4.91
N LEU A 724 3.49 21.41 -3.75
CA LEU A 724 4.50 22.45 -3.61
C LEU A 724 5.70 21.87 -2.86
N THR A 725 6.86 21.89 -3.50
CA THR A 725 8.13 21.36 -2.98
C THR A 725 9.12 22.50 -2.82
N PHE A 726 9.73 22.59 -1.64
CA PHE A 726 10.93 23.40 -1.41
C PHE A 726 12.12 22.46 -1.23
N SER A 727 13.27 22.78 -1.83
CA SER A 727 14.50 22.02 -1.63
C SER A 727 15.71 22.92 -1.41
N ALA A 728 16.62 22.45 -0.56
CA ALA A 728 17.97 22.98 -0.42
C ALA A 728 18.96 21.85 -0.69
N GLU A 729 19.78 22.00 -1.73
CA GLU A 729 20.76 21.02 -2.16
C GLU A 729 22.17 21.63 -2.14
N TYR A 730 23.11 20.92 -1.53
CA TYR A 730 24.53 21.21 -1.64
C TYR A 730 25.22 20.08 -2.40
N GLN A 731 25.79 20.41 -3.56
CA GLN A 731 26.61 19.51 -4.37
C GLN A 731 28.08 19.94 -4.27
N ARG A 732 28.93 19.05 -3.76
CA ARG A 732 30.39 19.11 -3.90
C ARG A 732 30.79 18.17 -5.03
N ASP A 733 31.43 18.71 -6.05
CA ASP A 733 31.80 17.99 -7.26
C ASP A 733 33.30 18.13 -7.56
N ALA A 734 34.02 17.03 -7.36
CA ALA A 734 35.45 16.90 -7.65
C ALA A 734 35.73 16.58 -9.12
N THR A 735 34.72 16.36 -9.97
CA THR A 735 34.92 16.16 -11.42
C THR A 735 35.50 17.38 -12.15
N VAL A 736 35.83 18.48 -11.47
CA VAL A 736 36.79 19.48 -12.02
C VAL A 736 38.11 18.80 -12.43
N THR A 737 38.50 17.71 -11.78
CA THR A 737 39.66 16.90 -12.18
C THR A 737 39.47 16.09 -13.47
N ARG A 738 38.25 16.02 -14.03
CA ARG A 738 37.96 15.29 -15.29
C ARG A 738 38.78 15.83 -16.46
N PHE A 739 39.08 17.12 -16.45
CA PHE A 739 39.91 17.79 -17.47
C PHE A 739 41.37 17.29 -17.50
N PHE A 740 41.79 16.50 -16.50
CA PHE A 740 43.17 16.02 -16.36
C PHE A 740 43.30 14.50 -16.49
N ARG A 741 42.20 13.73 -16.36
CA ARG A 741 42.20 12.26 -16.52
C ARG A 741 42.79 11.82 -17.86
N SER A 742 42.51 12.55 -18.94
CA SER A 742 43.03 12.27 -20.28
C SER A 742 44.57 12.38 -20.41
N ALA A 743 45.26 12.91 -19.40
CA ALA A 743 46.72 12.91 -19.27
C ALA A 743 47.22 11.89 -18.20
N PHE A 744 46.57 11.84 -17.03
CA PHE A 744 46.95 10.91 -15.95
C PHE A 744 46.88 9.43 -16.39
N ASP A 745 45.80 9.00 -17.04
CA ASP A 745 45.62 7.62 -17.52
C ASP A 745 46.49 7.26 -18.76
N LYS A 746 47.45 8.13 -19.11
CA LYS A 746 48.38 7.98 -20.25
C LYS A 746 49.85 8.09 -19.85
N GLY A 747 50.16 8.02 -18.56
CA GLY A 747 51.54 8.03 -18.04
C GLY A 747 52.17 9.42 -17.99
N THR A 748 51.41 10.49 -18.22
CA THR A 748 51.87 11.88 -18.10
C THR A 748 51.81 12.32 -16.62
N PHE A 749 52.66 11.69 -15.79
CA PHE A 749 52.66 11.78 -14.32
C PHE A 749 52.66 13.23 -13.80
N GLY A 750 51.61 13.63 -13.07
CA GLY A 750 51.60 14.84 -12.22
C GLY A 750 51.54 16.19 -12.94
N ILE A 751 51.24 16.22 -14.24
CA ILE A 751 51.61 17.36 -15.09
C ILE A 751 50.58 18.49 -15.22
N VAL A 752 49.27 18.25 -15.06
CA VAL A 752 48.24 19.30 -15.23
C VAL A 752 47.75 19.90 -13.90
N GLN A 753 48.12 19.27 -12.80
CA GLN A 753 47.87 19.74 -11.44
C GLN A 753 49.16 19.60 -10.65
N ARG A 754 49.68 20.71 -10.11
CA ARG A 754 50.88 20.69 -9.26
C ARG A 754 50.61 19.88 -8.00
N ILE A 755 51.53 18.99 -7.65
CA ILE A 755 51.50 18.14 -6.46
C ILE A 755 52.88 18.11 -5.78
N ASP A 756 52.90 17.83 -4.47
CA ASP A 756 54.11 17.56 -3.70
C ASP A 756 54.62 16.12 -3.90
N ALA A 757 55.65 15.72 -3.15
CA ALA A 757 56.24 14.39 -3.22
C ALA A 757 55.34 13.27 -2.68
N ASP A 758 54.39 13.59 -1.78
CA ASP A 758 53.42 12.66 -1.21
C ASP A 758 52.12 12.58 -2.05
N GLY A 759 51.97 13.46 -3.05
CA GLY A 759 50.83 13.52 -3.97
C GLY A 759 49.71 14.48 -3.57
N ASN A 760 49.89 15.30 -2.53
CA ASN A 760 48.94 16.36 -2.19
C ASN A 760 49.08 17.53 -3.18
N PRO A 761 48.01 18.24 -3.56
CA PRO A 761 48.15 19.36 -4.48
C PRO A 761 48.84 20.56 -3.83
N ILE A 762 49.56 21.33 -4.65
CA ILE A 762 50.26 22.56 -4.24
C ILE A 762 49.98 23.71 -5.19
N ASP A 763 50.20 24.95 -4.76
CA ASP A 763 50.02 26.16 -5.57
C ASP A 763 51.27 26.51 -6.42
N VAL A 764 51.32 27.74 -6.96
CA VAL A 764 52.45 28.24 -7.76
C VAL A 764 53.75 28.36 -6.94
N LEU A 765 53.66 28.53 -5.63
CA LEU A 765 54.75 28.80 -4.70
C LEU A 765 55.17 27.56 -3.89
N GLY A 766 54.50 26.42 -4.09
CA GLY A 766 54.72 25.19 -3.34
C GLY A 766 53.94 25.10 -2.02
N GLY A 767 53.01 26.03 -1.76
CA GLY A 767 52.11 25.96 -0.60
C GLY A 767 50.99 24.92 -0.81
N PRO A 768 50.49 24.26 0.24
CA PRO A 768 49.47 23.21 0.11
C PRO A 768 48.14 23.76 -0.41
N ALA A 769 47.67 23.20 -1.52
CA ALA A 769 46.39 23.52 -2.16
C ALA A 769 45.44 22.32 -2.04
N GLY A 770 44.20 22.55 -1.59
CA GLY A 770 43.21 21.47 -1.49
C GLY A 770 42.83 20.87 -2.84
N SER A 771 42.11 19.75 -2.85
CA SER A 771 41.58 19.18 -4.10
C SER A 771 40.59 20.17 -4.77
N PRO A 772 40.70 20.42 -6.10
CA PRO A 772 39.86 21.37 -6.79
C PRO A 772 38.42 20.85 -6.95
N THR A 773 37.44 21.72 -6.71
CA THR A 773 36.01 21.33 -6.70
C THR A 773 35.11 22.44 -7.23
N ILE A 774 34.00 22.04 -7.86
CA ILE A 774 32.81 22.87 -8.04
C ILE A 774 31.92 22.62 -6.82
N ASN A 775 31.63 23.67 -6.07
CA ASN A 775 30.71 23.65 -4.93
C ASN A 775 29.46 24.46 -5.31
N ARG A 776 28.31 23.81 -5.34
CA ARG A 776 27.02 24.38 -5.72
C ARG A 776 26.08 24.35 -4.52
N LEU A 777 25.54 25.51 -4.15
CA LEU A 777 24.35 25.62 -3.31
C LEU A 777 23.16 25.94 -4.21
N LEU A 778 22.16 25.07 -4.22
CA LEU A 778 20.95 25.12 -5.05
C LEU A 778 19.72 25.19 -4.15
N LEU A 779 18.94 26.27 -4.28
CA LEU A 779 17.64 26.45 -3.61
C LEU A 779 16.54 26.42 -4.67
N THR A 780 15.50 25.62 -4.48
CA THR A 780 14.35 25.58 -5.41
C THR A 780 13.01 25.65 -4.72
N ALA A 781 12.04 26.25 -5.42
CA ALA A 781 10.62 26.17 -5.11
C ALA A 781 9.90 25.68 -6.37
N GLU A 782 9.31 24.49 -6.30
CA GLU A 782 8.81 23.74 -7.45
C GLU A 782 7.37 23.28 -7.26
N THR A 783 6.58 23.31 -8.33
CA THR A 783 5.23 22.77 -8.35
C THR A 783 4.91 22.11 -9.70
N SER A 784 3.97 21.17 -9.70
CA SER A 784 3.61 20.37 -10.89
C SER A 784 2.14 20.49 -11.22
N ARG A 785 1.75 20.29 -12.48
CA ARG A 785 0.36 20.14 -12.91
C ARG A 785 0.23 18.96 -13.86
N THR A 786 -0.65 18.03 -13.53
CA THR A 786 -1.04 16.97 -14.48
C THR A 786 -1.83 17.60 -15.63
N LEU A 787 -1.37 17.37 -16.86
CA LEU A 787 -2.03 17.82 -18.09
C LEU A 787 -2.94 16.72 -18.66
N SER A 788 -2.59 15.45 -18.47
CA SER A 788 -3.45 14.31 -18.82
C SER A 788 -3.08 13.07 -18.01
N ARG A 789 -4.05 12.50 -17.29
CA ARG A 789 -3.91 11.21 -16.61
C ARG A 789 -3.73 10.07 -17.62
N LYS A 790 -4.57 10.00 -18.68
CA LYS A 790 -4.51 8.96 -19.73
C LYS A 790 -3.19 8.97 -20.52
N LYS A 791 -2.65 10.15 -20.85
CA LYS A 791 -1.33 10.26 -21.53
C LYS A 791 -0.15 10.37 -20.57
N ARG A 792 -0.37 10.31 -19.25
CA ARG A 792 0.62 10.46 -18.18
C ARG A 792 1.56 11.64 -18.44
N SER A 793 0.97 12.81 -18.73
CA SER A 793 1.71 14.04 -19.03
C SER A 793 1.57 15.07 -17.91
N ILE A 794 2.70 15.65 -17.51
CA ILE A 794 2.85 16.57 -16.37
C ILE A 794 3.70 17.76 -16.83
N LEU A 795 3.36 18.96 -16.36
CA LEU A 795 4.18 20.17 -16.49
C LEU A 795 4.65 20.60 -15.10
N PHE A 796 5.96 20.65 -14.90
CA PHE A 796 6.60 21.23 -13.73
C PHE A 796 6.96 22.69 -14.01
N ALA A 797 6.84 23.53 -12.99
CA ALA A 797 7.30 24.91 -12.98
C ALA A 797 8.10 25.14 -11.69
N ARG A 798 9.34 25.62 -11.82
CA ARG A 798 10.28 25.81 -10.71
C ARG A 798 10.89 27.20 -10.73
N TYR A 799 11.04 27.80 -9.56
CA TYR A 799 12.00 28.87 -9.34
C TYR A 799 13.30 28.25 -8.81
N ARG A 800 14.44 28.65 -9.37
CA ARG A 800 15.78 28.19 -9.02
C ARG A 800 16.67 29.38 -8.66
N PHE A 801 17.35 29.29 -7.53
CA PHE A 801 18.49 30.12 -7.15
C PHE A 801 19.71 29.22 -6.91
N GLU A 802 20.87 29.61 -7.45
CA GLU A 802 22.09 28.81 -7.40
C GLU A 802 23.31 29.72 -7.18
N ASP A 803 24.15 29.45 -6.18
CA ASP A 803 25.48 30.08 -5.99
C ASP A 803 26.53 28.98 -6.17
N VAL A 804 27.24 29.04 -7.29
CA VAL A 804 28.30 28.10 -7.69
C VAL A 804 29.65 28.75 -7.44
N ARG A 805 30.57 28.00 -6.82
CA ARG A 805 31.93 28.43 -6.51
C ARG A 805 32.92 27.36 -6.92
N LEU A 806 33.95 27.73 -7.66
CA LEU A 806 35.12 26.87 -7.84
C LEU A 806 36.09 27.12 -6.68
N SER A 807 36.69 26.06 -6.16
CA SER A 807 37.57 26.12 -4.99
C SER A 807 38.86 25.35 -5.26
N ASN A 808 39.97 25.83 -4.70
CA ASN A 808 41.32 25.26 -4.80
C ASN A 808 41.87 25.08 -6.24
N ILE A 809 41.44 25.94 -7.18
CA ILE A 809 41.87 25.90 -8.58
C ILE A 809 43.33 26.37 -8.80
N ASP A 810 43.98 26.88 -7.76
CA ASP A 810 45.34 27.43 -7.81
C ASP A 810 46.44 26.37 -8.03
N SER A 811 46.12 25.09 -7.82
CA SER A 811 46.97 23.95 -8.21
C SER A 811 46.91 23.61 -9.70
N LEU A 812 45.96 24.18 -10.46
CA LEU A 812 45.67 23.79 -11.83
C LEU A 812 46.38 24.67 -12.86
N LEU A 813 46.97 24.03 -13.88
CA LEU A 813 47.55 24.77 -15.02
C LEU A 813 46.51 25.49 -15.87
N ILE A 814 45.22 25.20 -15.67
CA ILE A 814 44.09 25.78 -16.40
C ILE A 814 43.34 26.84 -15.58
N LYS A 815 43.93 27.36 -14.49
CA LYS A 815 43.31 28.37 -13.62
C LYS A 815 42.71 29.53 -14.42
N ASP A 816 43.42 30.07 -15.40
CA ASP A 816 42.98 31.23 -16.19
C ASP A 816 41.70 30.95 -17.02
N LEU A 817 41.43 29.70 -17.37
CA LEU A 817 40.17 29.27 -18.02
C LEU A 817 39.02 29.05 -17.03
N LEU A 818 39.32 28.93 -15.74
CA LEU A 818 38.37 28.67 -14.66
C LEU A 818 38.07 29.92 -13.81
N GLU A 819 38.99 30.87 -13.73
CA GLU A 819 38.84 32.12 -12.97
C GLU A 819 37.60 32.94 -13.42
N PRO A 820 37.24 33.05 -14.73
CA PRO A 820 35.99 33.70 -15.17
C PRO A 820 34.69 32.99 -14.75
N ASP A 821 34.78 31.70 -14.40
CA ASP A 821 33.67 30.88 -13.88
C ASP A 821 33.74 30.68 -12.35
N LYS A 822 34.75 31.25 -11.67
CA LYS A 822 35.08 30.99 -10.25
C LYS A 822 33.94 31.26 -9.28
N ARG A 823 33.09 32.25 -9.58
CA ARG A 823 31.81 32.45 -8.90
C ARG A 823 30.71 32.80 -9.89
N VAL A 824 29.76 31.89 -10.02
CA VAL A 824 28.62 32.01 -10.93
C VAL A 824 27.34 31.92 -10.10
N ARG A 825 26.42 32.85 -10.31
CA ARG A 825 25.14 32.89 -9.62
C ARG A 825 24.01 32.93 -10.63
N ILE A 826 23.12 31.94 -10.53
CA ILE A 826 22.00 31.70 -11.44
C ILE A 826 20.72 31.95 -10.66
N SER A 827 19.76 32.64 -11.26
CA SER A 827 18.48 32.95 -10.62
C SER A 827 17.39 33.11 -11.66
N GLY A 828 16.29 32.36 -11.53
CA GLY A 828 15.18 32.45 -12.48
C GLY A 828 14.29 31.21 -12.51
N PHE A 829 13.69 30.97 -13.67
CA PHE A 829 12.60 30.00 -13.82
C PHE A 829 12.98 28.83 -14.72
N GLY A 830 12.47 27.65 -14.37
CA GLY A 830 12.55 26.44 -15.17
C GLY A 830 11.17 25.82 -15.38
N PHE A 831 10.92 25.31 -16.58
CA PHE A 831 9.69 24.59 -16.93
C PHE A 831 10.04 23.23 -17.52
N THR A 832 9.46 22.16 -16.99
CA THR A 832 9.75 20.79 -17.45
C THR A 832 8.46 20.10 -17.86
N TYR A 833 8.29 19.84 -19.16
CA TYR A 833 7.24 18.97 -19.66
C TYR A 833 7.71 17.52 -19.64
N VAL A 834 6.93 16.64 -19.01
CA VAL A 834 7.16 15.19 -18.98
C VAL A 834 5.95 14.48 -19.57
N ARG A 835 6.18 13.44 -20.37
CA ARG A 835 5.14 12.50 -20.83
C ARG A 835 5.70 11.08 -20.81
N ASP A 836 5.08 10.20 -20.02
CA ASP A 836 5.56 8.82 -19.87
C ASP A 836 4.53 7.77 -20.29
N THR A 837 4.76 7.18 -21.44
CA THR A 837 3.96 6.09 -22.04
C THR A 837 4.78 4.82 -22.19
N ARG A 838 5.77 4.60 -21.32
CA ARG A 838 6.61 3.38 -21.32
C ARG A 838 5.86 2.16 -20.80
N GLU A 839 5.79 1.12 -21.61
CA GLU A 839 5.08 -0.11 -21.31
C GLU A 839 5.96 -1.34 -21.58
N ASN A 840 5.79 -2.39 -20.80
CA ASN A 840 6.33 -3.71 -21.08
C ASN A 840 5.15 -4.62 -21.48
N CYS A 841 5.12 -4.98 -22.77
CA CYS A 841 4.16 -5.91 -23.37
C CYS A 841 4.72 -7.34 -23.50
N SER A 842 5.99 -7.54 -23.09
CA SER A 842 6.60 -8.86 -22.92
C SER A 842 6.26 -9.48 -21.56
N VAL A 843 5.46 -8.78 -20.74
CA VAL A 843 4.71 -9.36 -19.63
C VAL A 843 3.69 -10.32 -20.23
N LYS A 844 4.07 -11.60 -20.38
CA LYS A 844 3.09 -12.67 -20.42
C LYS A 844 2.21 -12.52 -19.19
N PHE A 845 0.91 -12.33 -19.39
CA PHE A 845 -0.05 -12.65 -18.35
C PHE A 845 0.17 -14.11 -17.98
N THR A 846 0.31 -14.39 -16.68
CA THR A 846 0.12 -15.75 -16.22
C THR A 846 -1.31 -16.17 -16.55
N LEU A 847 -1.57 -17.46 -16.74
CA LEU A 847 -2.95 -17.94 -16.91
C LEU A 847 -3.86 -17.45 -15.76
N LEU A 848 -3.28 -17.30 -14.57
CA LEU A 848 -3.91 -16.78 -13.35
C LEU A 848 -4.30 -15.31 -13.44
N ASP A 849 -3.51 -14.45 -14.11
CA ASP A 849 -3.94 -13.07 -14.37
C ASP A 849 -5.21 -13.05 -15.21
N LEU A 850 -5.27 -13.90 -16.24
CA LEU A 850 -6.43 -14.03 -17.13
C LEU A 850 -7.63 -14.60 -16.38
N ILE A 851 -7.41 -15.61 -15.55
CA ILE A 851 -8.43 -16.24 -14.70
C ILE A 851 -8.88 -15.34 -13.54
N ALA A 852 -8.05 -14.41 -13.06
CA ALA A 852 -8.44 -13.43 -12.05
C ALA A 852 -9.22 -12.24 -12.63
N LYS A 853 -8.92 -11.84 -13.88
CA LYS A 853 -9.47 -10.63 -14.52
C LYS A 853 -10.58 -10.93 -15.53
N GLY A 854 -10.69 -12.17 -16.00
CA GLY A 854 -11.58 -12.62 -17.08
C GLY A 854 -11.16 -12.17 -18.49
N GLU A 855 -10.58 -10.98 -18.59
CA GLU A 855 -10.08 -10.41 -19.84
C GLU A 855 -8.65 -10.86 -20.16
N LEU A 856 -8.42 -11.17 -21.43
CA LEU A 856 -7.15 -10.87 -22.09
C LEU A 856 -7.03 -9.35 -22.18
N GLY A 857 -6.60 -8.72 -21.09
CA GLY A 857 -6.32 -7.28 -21.06
C GLY A 857 -5.16 -6.90 -21.99
N ASP A 858 -4.84 -5.62 -22.08
CA ASP A 858 -3.64 -5.22 -22.84
C ASP A 858 -2.38 -5.82 -22.17
N PRO A 859 -1.58 -6.66 -22.86
CA PRO A 859 -0.34 -7.20 -22.29
C PRO A 859 0.65 -6.10 -21.92
N CYS A 860 0.52 -4.90 -22.50
CA CYS A 860 1.29 -3.72 -22.16
C CYS A 860 0.92 -3.18 -20.77
N ARG A 861 1.71 -3.51 -19.75
CA ARG A 861 1.67 -2.81 -18.45
C ARG A 861 2.72 -1.71 -18.40
N TYR A 862 2.41 -0.59 -17.76
CA TYR A 862 3.39 0.49 -17.54
C TYR A 862 4.64 -0.04 -16.82
N ASN A 863 5.82 0.24 -17.39
CA ASN A 863 7.10 -0.20 -16.84
C ASN A 863 8.22 0.77 -17.25
N ALA A 864 8.73 1.54 -16.29
CA ALA A 864 9.80 2.52 -16.53
C ALA A 864 11.19 1.88 -16.71
N SER A 865 11.43 0.74 -16.05
CA SER A 865 12.76 0.12 -15.90
C SER A 865 13.11 -0.83 -17.04
N ASP A 866 12.14 -1.57 -17.55
CA ASP A 866 12.31 -2.49 -18.67
C ASP A 866 11.19 -2.34 -19.72
N PRO A 867 11.08 -1.18 -20.39
CA PRO A 867 10.08 -0.94 -21.42
C PRO A 867 10.37 -1.71 -22.71
N THR A 868 9.29 -2.16 -23.35
CA THR A 868 9.30 -2.90 -24.62
C THR A 868 8.41 -2.22 -25.69
N ARG A 869 7.51 -1.33 -25.28
CA ARG A 869 6.68 -0.48 -26.15
C ARG A 869 6.57 0.94 -25.60
N GLY A 870 6.21 1.87 -26.47
CA GLY A 870 5.78 3.21 -26.11
C GLY A 870 6.92 4.21 -26.02
N SER A 871 6.75 5.30 -25.27
CA SER A 871 7.70 6.42 -25.32
C SER A 871 7.77 7.26 -24.04
N TYR A 872 8.91 7.90 -23.81
CA TYR A 872 9.17 8.85 -22.72
C TYR A 872 9.73 10.15 -23.29
N ILE A 873 9.08 11.28 -22.98
CA ILE A 873 9.55 12.63 -23.34
C ILE A 873 9.86 13.39 -22.05
N THR A 874 11.02 14.06 -22.02
CA THR A 874 11.31 15.17 -21.12
C THR A 874 11.69 16.38 -21.97
N ALA A 875 11.12 17.55 -21.73
CA ALA A 875 11.55 18.80 -22.34
C ALA A 875 11.63 19.88 -21.26
N GLU A 876 12.84 20.32 -20.96
CA GLU A 876 13.16 21.31 -19.93
C GLU A 876 13.60 22.62 -20.58
N TYR A 877 13.09 23.74 -20.09
CA TYR A 877 13.51 25.09 -20.48
C TYR A 877 13.81 25.91 -19.22
N ASN A 878 15.07 26.33 -19.06
CA ASN A 878 15.55 27.18 -17.98
C ASN A 878 15.93 28.57 -18.51
N ILE A 879 15.63 29.60 -17.73
CA ILE A 879 16.11 30.98 -17.97
C ILE A 879 16.70 31.58 -16.69
N SER A 880 17.91 32.13 -16.81
CA SER A 880 18.60 32.90 -15.78
C SER A 880 18.44 34.39 -16.06
N LEU A 881 18.01 35.16 -15.07
CA LEU A 881 17.62 36.56 -15.21
C LEU A 881 18.43 37.43 -14.22
N PRO A 882 19.28 38.36 -14.70
CA PRO A 882 20.03 39.28 -13.83
C PRO A 882 19.14 40.12 -12.90
N LEU A 883 17.92 40.46 -13.35
CA LEU A 883 16.90 41.15 -12.55
C LEU A 883 16.50 40.38 -11.27
N LEU A 884 16.66 39.05 -11.26
CA LEU A 884 16.40 38.18 -10.10
C LEU A 884 17.68 37.90 -9.29
N GLY A 885 18.73 38.69 -9.50
CA GLY A 885 20.00 38.63 -8.76
C GLY A 885 21.05 37.69 -9.33
N ALA A 886 20.85 37.13 -10.53
CA ALA A 886 21.87 36.35 -11.25
C ALA A 886 23.03 37.24 -11.73
N ASN A 887 24.26 36.71 -11.86
CA ASN A 887 25.38 37.45 -12.47
C ASN A 887 25.54 37.20 -13.98
N ILE A 888 24.84 36.19 -14.52
CA ILE A 888 24.80 35.88 -15.95
C ILE A 888 23.36 35.60 -16.43
N GLY A 889 23.00 36.17 -17.57
CA GLY A 889 21.68 35.99 -18.19
C GLY A 889 21.77 35.03 -19.38
N PHE A 890 21.12 33.88 -19.29
CA PHE A 890 21.13 32.86 -20.33
C PHE A 890 19.81 32.11 -20.39
N GLN A 891 19.52 31.50 -21.53
CA GLN A 891 18.44 30.51 -21.68
C GLN A 891 19.03 29.17 -22.11
N LYS A 892 18.49 28.07 -21.58
CA LYS A 892 18.95 26.70 -21.79
C LYS A 892 17.76 25.76 -21.93
N PHE A 893 17.58 25.22 -23.13
CA PHE A 893 16.61 24.18 -23.46
C PHE A 893 17.30 22.81 -23.50
N GLN A 894 16.66 21.79 -22.96
CA GLN A 894 17.13 20.41 -23.06
C GLN A 894 15.94 19.45 -23.20
N ALA A 895 15.88 18.74 -24.33
CA ALA A 895 14.91 17.69 -24.57
C ALA A 895 15.58 16.31 -24.59
N SER A 896 14.85 15.29 -24.12
CA SER A 896 15.15 13.89 -24.42
C SER A 896 13.86 13.16 -24.82
N TYR A 897 13.99 12.28 -25.82
CA TYR A 897 12.90 11.45 -26.32
C TYR A 897 13.37 10.02 -26.45
N ASN A 898 12.82 9.13 -25.61
CA ASN A 898 13.04 7.69 -25.70
C ASN A 898 11.81 7.04 -26.36
N ILE A 899 12.03 6.09 -27.26
CA ILE A 899 10.99 5.28 -27.92
C ILE A 899 11.38 3.80 -27.86
N TYR A 900 10.40 2.93 -27.62
CA TYR A 900 10.57 1.49 -27.49
C TYR A 900 9.56 0.77 -28.39
N TYR A 901 10.02 -0.25 -29.12
CA TYR A 901 9.16 -1.12 -29.90
C TYR A 901 9.75 -2.53 -30.02
N THR A 902 8.92 -3.55 -29.85
CA THR A 902 9.34 -4.96 -29.92
C THR A 902 8.84 -5.63 -31.19
N PHE A 903 9.74 -6.39 -31.84
CA PHE A 903 9.45 -7.17 -33.03
C PHE A 903 9.34 -8.66 -32.66
N PRO A 904 8.14 -9.25 -32.60
CA PRO A 904 7.98 -10.64 -32.15
C PRO A 904 8.71 -11.64 -33.04
N TRP A 905 8.64 -11.43 -34.36
CA TRP A 905 9.31 -12.27 -35.37
C TRP A 905 10.83 -12.30 -35.23
N LEU A 906 11.44 -11.27 -34.62
CA LEU A 906 12.88 -11.19 -34.36
C LEU A 906 13.20 -11.64 -32.92
N LYS A 907 12.72 -12.81 -32.51
CA LYS A 907 12.89 -13.38 -31.14
C LYS A 907 12.48 -12.41 -30.00
N ASN A 908 11.41 -11.64 -30.20
CA ASN A 908 10.99 -10.56 -29.29
C ASN A 908 12.09 -9.51 -29.00
N THR A 909 12.94 -9.20 -29.99
CA THR A 909 13.93 -8.12 -29.88
C THR A 909 13.24 -6.77 -29.74
N THR A 910 13.64 -6.00 -28.73
CA THR A 910 13.15 -4.63 -28.52
C THR A 910 14.15 -3.65 -29.12
N LEU A 911 13.74 -2.90 -30.14
CA LEU A 911 14.47 -1.70 -30.54
C LEU A 911 14.15 -0.57 -29.56
N ALA A 912 15.19 0.05 -29.02
CA ALA A 912 15.11 1.22 -28.16
C ALA A 912 15.88 2.37 -28.81
N GLY A 913 15.18 3.45 -29.14
CA GLY A 913 15.78 4.70 -29.61
C GLY A 913 15.76 5.75 -28.50
N ARG A 914 16.80 6.58 -28.44
CA ARG A 914 16.87 7.77 -27.57
C ARG A 914 17.50 8.92 -28.34
N ALA A 915 16.82 10.05 -28.39
CA ALA A 915 17.39 11.32 -28.85
C ALA A 915 17.56 12.27 -27.67
N ILE A 916 18.63 13.06 -27.67
CA ILE A 916 18.89 14.16 -26.73
C ILE A 916 19.25 15.40 -27.54
N LEU A 917 18.61 16.52 -27.25
CA LEU A 917 18.90 17.83 -27.84
C LEU A 917 19.05 18.86 -26.73
N GLY A 918 20.24 19.44 -26.59
CA GLY A 918 20.54 20.55 -25.70
C GLY A 918 20.89 21.80 -26.51
N LEU A 919 20.26 22.93 -26.19
CA LEU A 919 20.44 24.21 -26.88
C LEU A 919 20.50 25.34 -25.85
N ALA A 920 21.54 26.14 -25.87
CA ALA A 920 21.68 27.29 -24.97
C ALA A 920 22.26 28.53 -25.65
N THR A 921 21.95 29.69 -25.09
CA THR A 921 22.56 30.96 -25.47
C THR A 921 22.60 31.93 -24.29
N VAL A 922 23.70 32.68 -24.19
CA VAL A 922 23.90 33.73 -23.19
C VAL A 922 23.52 35.06 -23.81
N PHE A 923 22.65 35.82 -23.15
CA PHE A 923 22.13 37.12 -23.61
C PHE A 923 22.55 38.30 -22.72
N SER A 924 23.18 38.03 -21.57
CA SER A 924 23.74 39.06 -20.69
C SER A 924 24.96 38.50 -19.95
N SER A 925 26.02 39.31 -19.81
CA SER A 925 27.29 38.92 -19.18
C SER A 925 27.99 37.73 -19.88
N GLY A 926 27.93 37.65 -21.21
CA GLY A 926 28.55 36.57 -21.99
C GLY A 926 30.06 36.70 -22.21
N ASP A 927 30.58 37.91 -22.22
CA ASP A 927 31.94 38.21 -22.67
C ASP A 927 32.96 38.14 -21.53
N ARG A 928 32.99 36.99 -20.86
CA ARG A 928 33.82 36.77 -19.65
C ARG A 928 35.25 36.30 -19.97
N PHE A 929 35.54 36.07 -21.25
CA PHE A 929 36.83 35.63 -21.78
C PHE A 929 37.48 36.70 -22.69
N GLN A 930 37.26 38.00 -22.40
CA GLN A 930 37.71 39.13 -23.24
C GLN A 930 39.24 39.32 -23.35
N SER A 931 40.07 38.59 -22.60
CA SER A 931 41.52 38.62 -22.82
C SER A 931 41.87 37.89 -24.12
N ALA A 932 42.84 38.42 -24.87
CA ALA A 932 43.29 37.85 -26.16
C ALA A 932 43.95 36.45 -26.06
N GLN A 933 43.89 35.81 -24.90
CA GLN A 933 44.48 34.53 -24.55
C GLN A 933 43.61 33.33 -25.01
N PHE A 934 42.28 33.52 -25.15
CA PHE A 934 41.34 32.44 -25.52
C PHE A 934 40.24 32.86 -26.54
N PRO A 935 40.60 33.39 -27.72
CA PRO A 935 39.67 34.02 -28.68
C PRO A 935 38.77 33.02 -29.42
N GLY A 936 37.47 33.05 -29.13
CA GLY A 936 36.44 32.14 -29.67
C GLY A 936 35.49 31.58 -28.60
N LEU A 937 35.73 31.86 -27.32
CA LEU A 937 34.90 31.43 -26.18
C LEU A 937 33.81 32.45 -25.79
N GLU A 938 33.57 33.47 -26.61
CA GLU A 938 32.59 34.52 -26.33
C GLU A 938 31.16 33.95 -26.31
N GLY A 939 30.36 34.36 -25.33
CA GLY A 939 28.98 33.88 -25.16
C GLY A 939 28.84 32.41 -24.75
N ILE A 940 29.92 31.73 -24.35
CA ILE A 940 29.83 30.36 -23.82
C ILE A 940 29.22 30.34 -22.41
N LEU A 941 28.41 29.32 -22.13
CA LEU A 941 27.84 29.07 -20.81
C LEU A 941 28.93 28.91 -19.74
N PRO A 942 28.60 29.14 -18.46
CA PRO A 942 29.46 28.75 -17.36
C PRO A 942 29.74 27.26 -17.35
N ILE A 943 30.95 26.86 -16.92
CA ILE A 943 31.38 25.46 -16.90
C ILE A 943 30.45 24.53 -16.10
N SER A 944 29.71 25.06 -15.11
CA SER A 944 28.69 24.34 -14.33
C SER A 944 27.34 24.14 -15.03
N GLU A 945 27.15 24.74 -16.21
CA GLU A 945 25.93 24.72 -17.02
C GLU A 945 26.14 24.30 -18.49
N ARG A 946 27.38 24.27 -19.00
CA ARG A 946 27.69 23.73 -20.34
C ARG A 946 27.19 22.29 -20.51
N PHE A 947 26.95 21.91 -21.76
CA PHE A 947 26.71 20.51 -22.09
C PHE A 947 28.05 19.75 -22.23
N PHE A 948 28.04 18.50 -21.77
CA PHE A 948 29.12 17.51 -21.90
C PHE A 948 28.51 16.16 -22.34
N ALA A 949 29.29 15.31 -23.01
CA ALA A 949 28.87 13.96 -23.41
C ALA A 949 30.06 13.00 -23.51
N GLY A 950 29.78 11.70 -23.46
CA GLY A 950 30.76 10.61 -23.35
C GLY A 950 30.42 9.66 -22.20
N GLY A 951 31.07 8.51 -22.14
CA GLY A 951 30.83 7.48 -21.13
C GLY A 951 29.56 6.65 -21.35
N SER A 952 29.29 5.76 -20.39
CA SER A 952 28.36 4.62 -20.50
C SER A 952 26.90 4.97 -20.84
N ASN A 953 26.49 6.23 -20.65
CA ASN A 953 25.10 6.68 -20.72
C ASN A 953 24.76 7.65 -21.88
N THR A 954 25.74 8.07 -22.70
CA THR A 954 25.49 9.05 -23.78
C THR A 954 26.19 8.75 -25.11
N LEU A 955 27.51 8.52 -25.12
CA LEU A 955 28.29 8.19 -26.32
C LEU A 955 29.37 7.16 -25.93
N ARG A 956 29.05 5.87 -26.07
CA ARG A 956 29.87 4.75 -25.55
C ARG A 956 31.18 4.47 -26.30
N GLY A 957 31.55 5.34 -27.24
CA GLY A 957 32.87 5.35 -27.90
C GLY A 957 33.81 6.43 -27.35
N PHE A 958 33.38 7.19 -26.35
CA PHE A 958 34.16 8.23 -25.67
C PHE A 958 34.29 7.89 -24.19
N ASP A 959 35.43 8.26 -23.60
CA ASP A 959 35.56 8.35 -22.15
C ASP A 959 34.56 9.37 -21.57
N PHE A 960 34.30 9.29 -20.26
CA PHE A 960 33.27 10.10 -19.59
C PHE A 960 33.50 11.60 -19.82
N GLU A 961 32.52 12.26 -20.44
CA GLU A 961 32.51 13.69 -20.76
C GLU A 961 33.63 14.22 -21.69
N GLU A 962 34.33 13.34 -22.42
CA GLU A 962 35.41 13.73 -23.37
C GLU A 962 34.92 14.27 -24.73
N ALA A 963 33.64 14.12 -25.09
CA ALA A 963 33.13 14.51 -26.41
C ALA A 963 32.82 16.02 -26.49
N GLY A 964 33.33 16.67 -27.54
CA GLY A 964 32.98 18.04 -27.90
C GLY A 964 34.18 18.92 -28.28
N PRO A 965 34.00 20.25 -28.21
CA PRO A 965 35.07 21.24 -28.33
C PRO A 965 36.20 20.99 -27.32
N ARG A 966 37.46 21.11 -27.76
CA ARG A 966 38.63 21.09 -26.88
C ARG A 966 39.39 22.41 -26.94
N VAL A 967 39.92 22.85 -25.81
CA VAL A 967 40.81 24.01 -25.71
C VAL A 967 42.25 23.52 -25.61
N VAL A 968 43.17 24.20 -26.30
CA VAL A 968 44.62 23.94 -26.18
C VAL A 968 45.17 24.66 -24.96
N ILE A 969 45.96 23.94 -24.17
CA ILE A 969 46.80 24.51 -23.12
C ILE A 969 48.25 24.45 -23.62
N VAL A 970 48.92 25.60 -23.65
CA VAL A 970 50.37 25.71 -23.91
C VAL A 970 51.01 26.12 -22.59
N PRO A 971 51.61 25.18 -21.82
CA PRO A 971 52.24 25.48 -20.54
C PRO A 971 53.27 26.61 -20.65
N GLN A 972 53.24 27.54 -19.70
CA GLN A 972 54.17 28.68 -19.63
C GLN A 972 54.96 28.67 -18.33
N GLY A 973 56.26 28.97 -18.40
CA GLY A 973 57.17 28.94 -17.25
C GLY A 973 57.75 27.56 -16.96
N THR A 974 58.48 27.48 -15.84
CA THR A 974 59.21 26.28 -15.41
C THR A 974 58.36 25.42 -14.48
N TYR A 975 58.38 24.11 -14.68
CA TYR A 975 57.68 23.12 -13.86
C TYR A 975 58.69 22.19 -13.20
N LEU A 976 58.35 21.64 -12.02
CA LEU A 976 59.18 20.68 -11.30
C LEU A 976 58.47 19.33 -11.21
N ASN A 977 59.22 18.22 -11.25
CA ASN A 977 58.69 16.90 -10.90
C ASN A 977 58.73 16.66 -9.38
N SER A 978 58.18 15.53 -8.92
CA SER A 978 58.15 15.14 -7.50
C SER A 978 59.53 14.96 -6.84
N ALA A 979 60.61 14.94 -7.63
CA ALA A 979 62.00 14.94 -7.15
C ALA A 979 62.67 16.34 -7.26
N GLY A 980 61.90 17.40 -7.49
CA GLY A 980 62.37 18.80 -7.54
C GLY A 980 63.13 19.17 -8.82
N ASN A 981 63.21 18.29 -9.83
CA ASN A 981 63.94 18.56 -11.07
C ASN A 981 63.05 19.30 -12.07
N GLN A 982 63.64 20.23 -12.83
CA GLN A 982 62.91 20.95 -13.88
C GLN A 982 62.45 19.99 -14.99
N VAL A 983 61.18 20.10 -15.37
CA VAL A 983 60.56 19.35 -16.47
C VAL A 983 59.90 20.31 -17.46
N TYR A 984 60.05 20.01 -18.74
CA TYR A 984 59.28 20.66 -19.80
C TYR A 984 57.93 19.95 -19.96
N LEU A 985 56.88 20.70 -20.25
CA LEU A 985 55.52 20.19 -20.43
C LEU A 985 55.06 20.44 -21.86
N ASP A 986 54.83 19.37 -22.62
CA ASP A 986 54.27 19.48 -23.96
C ASP A 986 52.86 20.10 -23.93
N PRO A 987 52.50 20.92 -24.93
CA PRO A 987 51.14 21.42 -25.06
C PRO A 987 50.11 20.29 -25.20
N PHE A 988 48.93 20.46 -24.62
CA PHE A 988 47.88 19.43 -24.56
C PHE A 988 46.49 20.01 -24.82
N THR A 989 45.46 19.15 -24.89
CA THR A 989 44.07 19.58 -25.11
C THR A 989 43.12 19.02 -24.05
N ILE A 990 42.22 19.87 -23.55
CA ILE A 990 41.18 19.50 -22.57
C ILE A 990 39.78 19.58 -23.19
N PRO A 991 38.82 18.70 -22.84
CA PRO A 991 37.42 18.89 -23.21
C PRO A 991 36.86 20.10 -22.46
N PHE A 992 36.17 21.01 -23.17
CA PHE A 992 35.70 22.28 -22.58
C PHE A 992 34.16 22.40 -22.52
N GLY A 993 33.44 21.45 -23.14
CA GLY A 993 31.99 21.47 -23.28
C GLY A 993 31.52 22.52 -24.30
N GLY A 994 30.22 22.80 -24.32
CA GLY A 994 29.66 23.79 -25.25
C GLY A 994 28.21 24.20 -24.96
N ASN A 995 27.68 25.11 -25.77
CA ASN A 995 26.30 25.60 -25.67
C ASN A 995 25.29 24.71 -26.39
N ALA A 996 25.72 23.65 -27.08
CA ALA A 996 24.86 22.76 -27.83
C ALA A 996 25.23 21.28 -27.65
N LEU A 997 24.23 20.41 -27.77
CA LEU A 997 24.33 18.97 -27.63
C LEU A 997 23.31 18.31 -28.57
N ALA A 998 23.75 17.35 -29.38
CA ALA A 998 22.86 16.49 -30.14
C ALA A 998 23.36 15.05 -30.10
N VAL A 999 22.54 14.13 -29.59
CA VAL A 999 22.87 12.70 -29.43
C VAL A 999 21.68 11.83 -29.83
N ILE A 1000 21.97 10.72 -30.51
CA ILE A 1000 21.03 9.67 -30.91
C ILE A 1000 21.64 8.32 -30.52
N ASN A 1001 21.02 7.62 -29.58
CA ASN A 1001 21.34 6.23 -29.23
C ASN A 1001 20.29 5.29 -29.85
N LEU A 1002 20.74 4.22 -30.51
CA LEU A 1002 19.89 3.15 -31.02
C LEU A 1002 20.40 1.82 -30.44
N GLU A 1003 19.52 1.04 -29.82
CA GLU A 1003 19.85 -0.25 -29.21
C GLU A 1003 18.91 -1.35 -29.74
N ALA A 1004 19.45 -2.51 -30.11
CA ALA A 1004 18.68 -3.72 -30.40
C ALA A 1004 18.78 -4.70 -29.21
N ARG A 1005 17.79 -4.69 -28.31
CA ARG A 1005 17.81 -5.49 -27.08
C ARG A 1005 17.30 -6.90 -27.35
N ILE A 1006 18.22 -7.84 -27.58
CA ILE A 1006 17.94 -9.24 -27.93
C ILE A 1006 17.94 -10.09 -26.64
N PRO A 1007 16.81 -10.69 -26.23
CA PRO A 1007 16.77 -11.60 -25.10
C PRO A 1007 17.39 -12.97 -25.48
N ILE A 1008 18.44 -13.37 -24.77
CA ILE A 1008 19.09 -14.69 -24.93
C ILE A 1008 18.53 -15.68 -23.89
N SER A 1009 18.23 -15.21 -22.68
CA SER A 1009 17.52 -15.95 -21.64
C SER A 1009 16.63 -15.02 -20.81
N LYS A 1010 15.97 -15.54 -19.77
CA LYS A 1010 15.20 -14.71 -18.81
C LYS A 1010 16.07 -13.67 -18.09
N SER A 1011 17.38 -13.92 -17.95
CA SER A 1011 18.32 -13.05 -17.21
C SER A 1011 19.38 -12.40 -18.10
N VAL A 1012 19.70 -12.97 -19.27
CA VAL A 1012 20.80 -12.51 -20.14
C VAL A 1012 20.25 -11.87 -21.42
N ARG A 1013 20.75 -10.69 -21.77
CA ARG A 1013 20.45 -9.99 -23.02
C ARG A 1013 21.72 -9.51 -23.72
N VAL A 1014 21.72 -9.56 -25.04
CA VAL A 1014 22.75 -8.95 -25.89
C VAL A 1014 22.15 -7.71 -26.55
N VAL A 1015 22.94 -6.63 -26.64
CA VAL A 1015 22.48 -5.30 -27.05
C VAL A 1015 23.47 -4.70 -28.04
N PRO A 1016 23.42 -5.06 -29.35
CA PRO A 1016 24.10 -4.30 -30.38
C PRO A 1016 23.55 -2.87 -30.38
N PHE A 1017 24.43 -1.88 -30.50
CA PHE A 1017 24.07 -0.48 -30.43
C PHE A 1017 24.82 0.42 -31.42
N TYR A 1018 24.23 1.57 -31.69
CA TYR A 1018 24.82 2.69 -32.39
C TYR A 1018 24.59 3.96 -31.57
N ASP A 1019 25.65 4.73 -31.31
CA ASP A 1019 25.56 6.05 -30.71
C ASP A 1019 26.12 7.08 -31.69
N GLY A 1020 25.29 8.02 -32.14
CA GLY A 1020 25.70 9.13 -32.99
C GLY A 1020 25.49 10.47 -32.28
N GLY A 1021 26.40 11.42 -32.44
CA GLY A 1021 26.21 12.77 -31.88
C GLY A 1021 27.49 13.52 -31.56
N ASN A 1022 27.35 14.71 -30.97
CA ASN A 1022 28.43 15.40 -30.26
C ASN A 1022 27.88 16.51 -29.33
N VAL A 1023 28.77 17.09 -28.52
CA VAL A 1023 28.64 18.44 -27.99
C VAL A 1023 29.21 19.43 -29.02
N PHE A 1024 28.65 20.62 -29.11
CA PHE A 1024 29.00 21.66 -30.07
C PHE A 1024 29.17 23.00 -29.37
N ALA A 1025 30.09 23.84 -29.85
CA ALA A 1025 30.41 25.12 -29.21
C ALA A 1025 29.21 26.07 -29.24
N ARG A 1026 28.54 26.20 -30.39
CA ARG A 1026 27.36 27.03 -30.64
C ARG A 1026 26.23 26.20 -31.30
N ILE A 1027 25.01 26.73 -31.26
CA ILE A 1027 23.81 26.06 -31.79
C ILE A 1027 23.88 25.81 -33.31
N GLY A 1028 24.45 26.74 -34.08
CA GLY A 1028 24.55 26.61 -35.54
C GLY A 1028 25.43 25.44 -35.98
N ASP A 1029 26.49 25.16 -35.21
CA ASP A 1029 27.53 24.18 -35.55
C ASP A 1029 27.01 22.73 -35.64
N ILE A 1030 25.82 22.44 -35.07
CA ILE A 1030 25.15 21.13 -35.16
C ILE A 1030 24.89 20.74 -36.63
N PHE A 1031 24.49 21.71 -37.45
CA PHE A 1031 24.07 21.50 -38.84
C PHE A 1031 25.03 22.17 -39.84
N ASN A 1032 25.55 23.35 -39.48
CA ASN A 1032 26.49 24.14 -40.28
C ASN A 1032 27.80 24.31 -39.49
N PRO A 1033 28.62 23.25 -39.33
CA PRO A 1033 29.89 23.34 -38.63
C PRO A 1033 30.81 24.35 -39.35
N PRO A 1034 31.47 25.27 -38.62
CA PRO A 1034 32.23 26.36 -39.24
C PRO A 1034 33.33 25.82 -40.15
N ASP A 1035 33.60 26.50 -41.27
CA ASP A 1035 34.83 26.26 -42.01
C ASP A 1035 36.01 26.93 -41.29
N VAL A 1036 37.16 26.28 -41.28
CA VAL A 1036 38.31 26.67 -40.45
C VAL A 1036 39.62 26.41 -41.20
N PRO A 1037 40.50 27.42 -41.33
CA PRO A 1037 41.81 27.23 -41.97
C PRO A 1037 42.61 26.08 -41.34
N PRO A 1038 43.30 25.24 -42.13
CA PRO A 1038 43.98 24.05 -41.62
C PRO A 1038 44.97 24.32 -40.47
N ASN A 1039 45.56 25.52 -40.41
CA ASN A 1039 46.56 25.91 -39.42
C ASN A 1039 45.99 26.71 -38.22
N ASP A 1040 44.70 27.04 -38.19
CA ASP A 1040 44.06 27.72 -37.06
C ASP A 1040 43.82 26.71 -35.92
N VAL A 1041 44.84 26.51 -35.09
CA VAL A 1041 44.86 25.54 -33.98
C VAL A 1041 43.67 25.72 -33.03
N PHE A 1042 43.28 26.97 -32.74
CA PHE A 1042 42.25 27.25 -31.74
C PHE A 1042 40.86 26.96 -32.29
N ARG A 1043 40.47 27.55 -33.43
CA ARG A 1043 39.16 27.31 -34.02
C ARG A 1043 38.99 25.87 -34.50
N ARG A 1044 40.07 25.21 -34.94
CA ARG A 1044 40.02 23.82 -35.41
C ARG A 1044 39.75 22.84 -34.28
N ASN A 1045 40.13 23.15 -33.04
CA ASN A 1045 39.84 22.32 -31.87
C ASN A 1045 38.49 22.64 -31.22
N LEU A 1046 37.95 23.84 -31.41
CA LEU A 1046 36.55 24.15 -31.07
C LEU A 1046 35.55 23.55 -32.06
N ARG A 1047 35.97 23.25 -33.29
CA ARG A 1047 35.15 22.65 -34.36
C ARG A 1047 34.80 21.18 -34.07
N ALA A 1048 33.77 20.96 -33.27
CA ALA A 1048 33.17 19.63 -33.10
C ALA A 1048 32.42 19.21 -34.39
N LEU A 1049 32.57 17.94 -34.79
CA LEU A 1049 31.83 17.31 -35.88
C LEU A 1049 30.98 16.16 -35.33
N TRP A 1050 29.92 15.78 -36.04
CA TRP A 1050 29.08 14.64 -35.64
C TRP A 1050 29.90 13.35 -35.57
N SER A 1051 29.87 12.67 -34.42
CA SER A 1051 30.58 11.40 -34.21
C SER A 1051 29.66 10.20 -34.36
N HIS A 1052 30.24 9.03 -34.64
CA HIS A 1052 29.55 7.76 -34.84
C HIS A 1052 30.28 6.64 -34.09
N THR A 1053 29.59 5.96 -33.19
CA THR A 1053 30.05 4.75 -32.50
C THR A 1053 29.13 3.59 -32.86
N ALA A 1054 29.71 2.43 -33.14
CA ALA A 1054 28.99 1.16 -33.20
C ALA A 1054 29.54 0.22 -32.12
N GLY A 1055 28.71 -0.60 -31.49
CA GLY A 1055 29.15 -1.41 -30.36
C GLY A 1055 28.20 -2.55 -30.00
N ILE A 1056 28.58 -3.29 -28.97
CA ILE A 1056 27.81 -4.41 -28.43
C ILE A 1056 27.88 -4.43 -26.90
N GLY A 1057 26.70 -4.54 -26.29
CA GLY A 1057 26.51 -4.67 -24.86
C GLY A 1057 26.07 -6.08 -24.47
N LEU A 1058 26.52 -6.52 -23.30
CA LEU A 1058 25.97 -7.64 -22.55
C LEU A 1058 25.20 -7.09 -21.34
N ARG A 1059 24.05 -7.67 -21.00
CA ARG A 1059 23.27 -7.35 -19.80
C ARG A 1059 22.90 -8.61 -19.03
N LEU A 1060 23.04 -8.56 -17.72
CA LEU A 1060 22.66 -9.59 -16.76
C LEU A 1060 21.74 -8.98 -15.69
N LYS A 1061 20.48 -9.39 -15.65
CA LYS A 1061 19.55 -9.02 -14.59
C LYS A 1061 19.91 -9.73 -13.30
N THR A 1062 20.01 -8.99 -12.19
CA THR A 1062 20.43 -9.53 -10.88
C THR A 1062 19.23 -9.87 -9.98
N PRO A 1063 19.30 -10.94 -9.15
CA PRO A 1063 18.18 -11.38 -8.31
C PRO A 1063 17.75 -10.35 -7.24
N VAL A 1064 18.72 -9.56 -6.74
CA VAL A 1064 18.53 -8.50 -5.73
C VAL A 1064 17.97 -7.19 -6.32
N GLY A 1065 17.36 -7.27 -7.51
CA GLY A 1065 17.09 -6.10 -8.36
C GLY A 1065 18.33 -5.63 -9.11
N GLY A 1066 18.13 -4.66 -10.00
CA GLY A 1066 19.20 -4.08 -10.82
C GLY A 1066 19.60 -4.87 -12.08
N GLU A 1067 20.55 -4.31 -12.80
CA GLU A 1067 21.16 -4.86 -14.01
C GLU A 1067 22.67 -4.61 -13.99
N PHE A 1068 23.46 -5.67 -14.10
CA PHE A 1068 24.87 -5.60 -14.47
C PHE A 1068 24.98 -5.50 -16.00
N GLY A 1069 25.85 -4.61 -16.49
CA GLY A 1069 26.08 -4.42 -17.90
C GLY A 1069 27.55 -4.15 -18.23
N ILE A 1070 27.97 -4.70 -19.36
CA ILE A 1070 29.23 -4.38 -20.02
C ILE A 1070 28.87 -3.84 -21.40
N ASP A 1071 29.48 -2.75 -21.84
CA ASP A 1071 29.37 -2.22 -23.20
C ASP A 1071 30.77 -2.09 -23.81
N TYR A 1072 30.99 -2.67 -24.98
CA TYR A 1072 32.14 -2.35 -25.83
C TYR A 1072 31.66 -1.47 -26.99
N GLY A 1073 32.25 -0.28 -27.13
CA GLY A 1073 31.93 0.68 -28.17
C GLY A 1073 33.15 1.03 -29.02
N ARG A 1074 32.97 1.07 -30.34
CA ARG A 1074 34.00 1.48 -31.29
C ARG A 1074 33.59 2.75 -32.05
N LEU A 1075 34.35 3.81 -31.83
CA LEU A 1075 34.24 5.12 -32.45
C LEU A 1075 34.81 5.07 -33.88
N LEU A 1076 33.93 5.21 -34.87
CA LEU A 1076 34.21 5.01 -36.29
C LEU A 1076 34.95 6.21 -36.92
N ASN A 1077 34.65 7.43 -36.47
CA ASN A 1077 35.30 8.67 -36.90
C ASN A 1077 35.90 9.43 -35.70
N PRO A 1078 36.99 8.91 -35.08
CA PRO A 1078 37.58 9.52 -33.88
C PRO A 1078 38.04 10.97 -34.15
N PRO A 1079 37.57 11.95 -33.35
CA PRO A 1079 38.00 13.34 -33.48
C PRO A 1079 39.52 13.53 -33.41
N ARG A 1080 39.99 14.52 -34.16
CA ARG A 1080 41.40 14.90 -34.30
C ARG A 1080 41.58 16.37 -33.95
N PHE A 1081 42.48 16.64 -33.02
CA PHE A 1081 42.79 17.96 -32.51
C PHE A 1081 44.25 18.31 -32.82
N LEU A 1082 44.53 19.58 -33.13
CA LEU A 1082 45.89 20.07 -33.29
C LEU A 1082 46.52 20.41 -31.94
N ILE A 1083 47.78 20.06 -31.79
CA ILE A 1083 48.64 20.47 -30.68
C ILE A 1083 49.77 21.31 -31.28
N PRO A 1084 49.97 22.56 -30.86
CA PRO A 1084 51.06 23.38 -31.36
C PRO A 1084 52.40 22.81 -30.89
N GLN A 1085 53.45 22.96 -31.69
CA GLN A 1085 54.79 22.49 -31.38
C GLN A 1085 55.75 23.68 -31.35
N THR A 1086 56.78 23.61 -30.50
CA THR A 1086 57.82 24.66 -30.41
C THR A 1086 58.74 24.66 -31.62
N THR A 1087 58.93 23.50 -32.27
CA THR A 1087 59.62 23.34 -33.55
C THR A 1087 58.84 22.38 -34.46
N GLY A 1088 58.78 22.69 -35.75
CA GLY A 1088 58.05 21.88 -36.73
C GLY A 1088 56.54 22.15 -36.82
N PRO A 1089 55.79 21.33 -37.59
CA PRO A 1089 54.35 21.50 -37.79
C PRO A 1089 53.54 21.04 -36.56
N ASN A 1090 52.29 21.53 -36.44
CA ASN A 1090 51.36 21.13 -35.39
C ASN A 1090 51.16 19.60 -35.35
N ALA A 1091 51.37 18.99 -34.18
CA ALA A 1091 51.07 17.59 -33.93
C ALA A 1091 49.55 17.35 -33.95
N THR A 1092 49.12 16.11 -34.19
CA THR A 1092 47.69 15.74 -34.21
C THR A 1092 47.38 14.71 -33.13
N TYR A 1093 46.59 15.12 -32.14
CA TYR A 1093 46.03 14.25 -31.11
C TYR A 1093 44.70 13.65 -31.59
N GLN A 1094 44.63 12.32 -31.70
CA GLN A 1094 43.42 11.60 -32.06
C GLN A 1094 42.89 10.83 -30.83
N LEU A 1095 41.57 10.85 -30.62
CA LEU A 1095 40.95 10.04 -29.55
C LEU A 1095 41.05 8.54 -29.85
N ARG A 1096 41.00 7.71 -28.79
CA ARG A 1096 40.97 6.24 -28.92
C ARG A 1096 39.74 5.81 -29.72
N GLN A 1097 39.87 4.75 -30.51
CA GLN A 1097 38.73 4.17 -31.23
C GLN A 1097 37.89 3.24 -30.34
N ASP A 1098 38.48 2.60 -29.34
CA ASP A 1098 37.88 1.47 -28.64
C ASP A 1098 37.71 1.79 -27.15
N GLN A 1099 36.51 1.58 -26.62
CA GLN A 1099 36.15 1.82 -25.22
C GLN A 1099 35.34 0.66 -24.63
N ILE A 1100 35.50 0.44 -23.32
CA ILE A 1100 34.76 -0.55 -22.54
C ILE A 1100 34.18 0.11 -21.29
N HIS A 1101 32.86 0.06 -21.15
CA HIS A 1101 32.14 0.56 -19.97
C HIS A 1101 31.56 -0.59 -19.15
N PHE A 1102 31.67 -0.46 -17.82
CA PHE A 1102 31.05 -1.35 -16.85
C PHE A 1102 30.00 -0.58 -16.06
N ARG A 1103 28.83 -1.19 -15.85
CA ARG A 1103 27.77 -0.64 -15.00
C ARG A 1103 27.16 -1.72 -14.11
N PHE A 1104 26.97 -1.38 -12.85
CA PHE A 1104 26.10 -2.08 -11.92
C PHE A 1104 25.16 -1.03 -11.32
N SER A 1105 23.89 -1.08 -11.74
CA SER A 1105 22.87 -0.13 -11.30
C SER A 1105 22.76 -0.06 -9.78
N GLN A 1106 22.45 1.12 -9.23
CA GLN A 1106 22.07 1.23 -7.83
C GLN A 1106 20.90 0.29 -7.52
N ALA A 1107 21.10 -0.61 -6.58
CA ALA A 1107 20.15 -1.62 -6.13
C ALA A 1107 20.02 -1.60 -4.61
N PHE A 1108 19.01 -2.34 -4.11
CA PHE A 1108 18.34 -2.20 -2.81
C PHE A 1108 17.45 -0.95 -2.68
#